data_AF-R5ANZ7-F1
#
_entry.id   AF-R5ANZ7-F1
#
_cell.length_a   1.000
_cell.length_b   1.000
_cell.length_c   1.000
_cell.angle_alpha   90.00
_cell.angle_beta   90.00
_cell.angle_gamma   90.00
#
_symmetry.space_group_name_H-M   'P 1'
#
loop_
_entity.id
_entity.type
_entity.pdbx_description
1 polymer ?
#
loop_
_entity_poly.entity_id
_entity_poly.type
_entity_poly.pdbx_seq_one_letter_code
_entity_poly.pdbx_strand_id
1 'polypeptide(L)'
;MIYPESFEHKIGFDAVRSAVAGRCLTAPGRRMVADMGFSASFEEVSRRISLTAEMLAIVSGPDPMPLSDLDDDLDTIIAAIRVPGASIEVADLVKLRRMLGIVRDVADYFASHRDGESQRSPFPGLDTTAISLPDFTALRSEIDRTIDKYGNVLDNASPELADIRRQLRGISGTINSIMRKVVARAIAEGYVEADATPTLRDGRLVLPVAPANKRRVAGIVHDESASGKTVFIEPAEVVEANNRVRELEMDERREIARIMAVIVADMRPEADELAAAYLDLGFFDFVRSKALYALDSGASRPSLSEEPEMEWYHACHPVLQATLAAQGKEIVPIDICLTPKQRILIISGPNAGGKSVCLKTVGILQYMLQCGMLPTVYDNSHFGIFEDIFLDIGDDQSIEDDLSTYSSHLRTMKLMLQRGRTTSLTLIDEFGGGTEPQIGGAIAQAILHRFNDRGMWGVITTHFQNLKHYAEDTEGLVNGSMLYDRHLMQPLFRLSIGNPGSSFALEIARKTGLPAEVIDEAGEIVGSDYVNLDKYLLDITRDKRYWENKRAAIRKREKELEATLERYRDEAETLRRSRRDILAEARAEAARIIEGSNGAIERAISEIRHAQAERDRTLEARRQLARDKQELQRESSKLPELLRKAPKAKKERAKSPTAVQTAKAPVEVGSTVRLDGQGTPGRVIEISGKNAVVAFGMIKTTVALSRLQPTNAKIPEASAKGAGFVSSATTDAMRRRQLQFNRDIDVRGMRADEAIQAVTYFLDDAIQFQAGRVRILHGTGTGALRQAIRTYLATVAGVSHFADEDVRLGGAGITVVDLD
;
A
#
# COMPACT_ATOMS: atom_id res chain seq x y z
N MET A 1 -6.74 3.01 31.35
CA MET A 1 -7.55 1.86 31.83
C MET A 1 -8.07 1.09 30.63
N ILE A 2 -8.03 -0.24 30.69
CA ILE A 2 -8.59 -1.09 29.64
C ILE A 2 -9.77 -1.84 30.23
N TYR A 3 -10.90 -1.83 29.52
CA TYR A 3 -12.12 -2.50 29.96
C TYR A 3 -12.84 -3.13 28.76
N PRO A 4 -13.36 -4.36 28.89
CA PRO A 4 -13.38 -5.24 30.08
C PRO A 4 -12.03 -5.97 30.30
N GLU A 5 -11.93 -6.80 31.33
CA GLU A 5 -10.73 -7.66 31.53
C GLU A 5 -10.50 -8.62 30.35
N SER A 6 -11.58 -9.04 29.69
CA SER A 6 -11.53 -9.86 28.48
C SER A 6 -11.22 -9.07 27.20
N PHE A 7 -10.75 -7.81 27.30
CA PHE A 7 -10.53 -6.93 26.16
C PHE A 7 -9.65 -7.59 25.10
N GLU A 8 -8.48 -8.10 25.48
CA GLU A 8 -7.51 -8.71 24.54
C GLU A 8 -8.14 -9.85 23.72
N HIS A 9 -8.92 -10.73 24.36
CA HIS A 9 -9.60 -11.82 23.67
C HIS A 9 -10.71 -11.30 22.74
N LYS A 10 -11.49 -10.29 23.16
CA LYS A 10 -12.59 -9.74 22.33
C LYS A 10 -12.08 -9.07 21.04
N ILE A 11 -10.91 -8.43 21.09
CA ILE A 11 -10.27 -7.81 19.92
C ILE A 11 -9.35 -8.77 19.15
N GLY A 12 -9.02 -9.95 19.69
CA GLY A 12 -8.13 -10.94 19.07
C GLY A 12 -6.63 -10.68 19.27
N PHE A 13 -6.25 -9.91 20.29
CA PHE A 13 -4.84 -9.63 20.60
C PHE A 13 -4.10 -10.82 21.22
N ASP A 14 -4.83 -11.75 21.83
CA ASP A 14 -4.31 -13.04 22.31
C ASP A 14 -3.61 -13.84 21.21
N ALA A 15 -4.20 -13.88 20.00
CA ALA A 15 -3.58 -14.50 18.83
C ALA A 15 -2.30 -13.77 18.38
N VAL A 16 -2.30 -12.43 18.45
CA VAL A 16 -1.11 -11.61 18.18
C VAL A 16 0.00 -11.90 19.18
N ARG A 17 -0.33 -11.90 20.48
CA ARG A 17 0.60 -12.21 21.57
C ARG A 17 1.19 -13.60 21.43
N SER A 18 0.37 -14.61 21.13
CA SER A 18 0.84 -15.97 20.87
C SER A 18 1.76 -16.06 19.64
N ALA A 19 1.44 -15.32 18.57
CA ALA A 19 2.27 -15.26 17.37
C ALA A 19 3.64 -14.62 17.66
N VAL A 20 3.69 -13.54 18.44
CA VAL A 20 4.96 -12.92 18.85
C VAL A 20 5.76 -13.83 19.78
N ALA A 21 5.10 -14.47 20.76
CA ALA A 21 5.76 -15.39 21.69
C ALA A 21 6.39 -16.60 20.97
N GLY A 22 5.74 -17.11 19.92
CA GLY A 22 6.28 -18.17 19.07
C GLY A 22 7.49 -17.78 18.23
N ARG A 23 7.83 -16.48 18.15
CA ARG A 23 9.04 -15.95 17.47
C ARG A 23 10.20 -15.68 18.41
N CYS A 24 9.98 -15.74 19.73
CA CYS A 24 11.02 -15.53 20.74
C CYS A 24 11.95 -16.74 20.83
N LEU A 25 13.24 -16.45 20.85
CA LEU A 25 14.31 -17.44 21.04
C LEU A 25 14.57 -17.77 22.51
N THR A 26 14.23 -16.85 23.42
CA THR A 26 14.66 -16.89 24.83
C THR A 26 13.48 -16.88 25.80
N ALA A 27 13.68 -17.48 26.98
CA ALA A 27 12.69 -17.45 28.07
C ALA A 27 12.41 -16.02 28.61
N PRO A 28 13.40 -15.14 28.85
CA PRO A 28 13.13 -13.74 29.18
C PRO A 28 12.36 -13.00 28.10
N GLY A 29 12.67 -13.22 26.80
CA GLY A 29 11.92 -12.63 25.69
C GLY A 29 10.44 -13.03 25.73
N ARG A 30 10.14 -14.33 25.94
CA ARG A 30 8.75 -14.81 26.09
C ARG A 30 8.05 -14.24 27.31
N ARG A 31 8.74 -14.08 28.45
CA ARG A 31 8.19 -13.41 29.64
C ARG A 31 7.83 -11.95 29.34
N MET A 32 8.71 -11.21 28.67
CA MET A 32 8.42 -9.84 28.24
C MET A 32 7.24 -9.75 27.26
N VAL A 33 7.07 -10.74 26.37
CA VAL A 33 5.86 -10.84 25.53
C VAL A 33 4.62 -11.13 26.37
N ALA A 34 4.69 -11.96 27.41
CA ALA A 34 3.56 -12.21 28.29
C ALA A 34 3.17 -10.95 29.09
N ASP A 35 4.17 -10.22 29.60
CA ASP A 35 4.01 -9.04 30.44
C ASP A 35 3.75 -7.75 29.62
N MET A 36 3.92 -7.79 28.30
CA MET A 36 3.63 -6.67 27.40
C MET A 36 2.19 -6.18 27.61
N GLY A 37 2.04 -4.93 28.04
CA GLY A 37 0.76 -4.32 28.34
C GLY A 37 0.62 -2.91 27.77
N PHE A 38 -0.61 -2.45 27.74
CA PHE A 38 -1.01 -1.10 27.35
C PHE A 38 -0.32 -0.04 28.23
N SER A 39 0.27 0.98 27.59
CA SER A 39 0.76 2.19 28.27
C SER A 39 0.07 3.43 27.76
N ALA A 40 -0.27 4.34 28.67
CA ALA A 40 -0.84 5.65 28.38
C ALA A 40 0.24 6.75 28.25
N SER A 41 1.51 6.44 28.49
CA SER A 41 2.60 7.41 28.41
C SER A 41 3.11 7.55 26.98
N PHE A 42 3.01 8.76 26.41
CA PHE A 42 3.51 9.06 25.08
C PHE A 42 5.00 8.76 24.94
N GLU A 43 5.82 9.17 25.90
CA GLU A 43 7.27 8.92 25.89
C GLU A 43 7.59 7.42 25.85
N GLU A 44 6.87 6.63 26.66
CA GLU A 44 7.08 5.19 26.72
C GLU A 44 6.63 4.49 25.43
N VAL A 45 5.46 4.82 24.91
CA VAL A 45 4.93 4.25 23.67
C VAL A 45 5.85 4.63 22.50
N SER A 46 6.23 5.90 22.38
CA SER A 46 7.14 6.40 21.35
C SER A 46 8.49 5.70 21.38
N ARG A 47 9.06 5.48 22.59
CA ARG A 47 10.28 4.71 22.77
C ARG A 47 10.12 3.27 22.32
N ARG A 48 9.07 2.56 22.78
CA ARG A 48 8.82 1.15 22.43
C ARG A 48 8.56 0.94 20.92
N ILE A 49 7.84 1.86 20.28
CA ILE A 49 7.60 1.88 18.82
C ILE A 49 8.90 2.15 18.08
N SER A 50 9.70 3.12 18.53
CA SER A 50 10.99 3.44 17.90
C SER A 50 11.95 2.25 17.94
N LEU A 51 12.06 1.57 19.09
CA LEU A 51 12.87 0.35 19.23
C LEU A 51 12.41 -0.76 18.26
N THR A 52 11.11 -0.95 18.13
CA THR A 52 10.54 -1.96 17.22
C THR A 52 10.78 -1.60 15.76
N ALA A 53 10.70 -0.31 15.40
CA ALA A 53 10.99 0.18 14.06
C ALA A 53 12.49 0.09 13.70
N GLU A 54 13.38 0.42 14.65
CA GLU A 54 14.83 0.23 14.49
C GLU A 54 15.15 -1.25 14.24
N MET A 55 14.58 -2.14 15.04
CA MET A 55 14.76 -3.58 14.86
C MET A 55 14.15 -4.10 13.56
N LEU A 56 13.00 -3.56 13.12
CA LEU A 56 12.43 -3.88 11.81
C LEU A 56 13.39 -3.51 10.67
N ALA A 57 14.06 -2.35 10.78
CA ALA A 57 15.08 -1.94 9.81
C ALA A 57 16.28 -2.89 9.82
N ILE A 58 16.72 -3.37 10.99
CA ILE A 58 17.79 -4.38 11.11
C ILE A 58 17.38 -5.70 10.46
N VAL A 59 16.21 -6.24 10.80
CA VAL A 59 15.73 -7.54 10.30
C VAL A 59 15.43 -7.52 8.80
N SER A 60 14.99 -6.36 8.27
CA SER A 60 14.76 -6.17 6.83
C SER A 60 16.04 -5.84 6.04
N GLY A 61 17.12 -5.50 6.75
CA GLY A 61 18.40 -5.13 6.18
C GLY A 61 19.23 -6.33 5.71
N PRO A 62 20.34 -6.07 4.98
CA PRO A 62 21.23 -7.13 4.50
C PRO A 62 22.10 -7.74 5.60
N ASP A 63 22.27 -7.05 6.74
CA ASP A 63 23.14 -7.45 7.83
C ASP A 63 22.32 -7.76 9.10
N PRO A 64 21.93 -9.03 9.31
CA PRO A 64 21.11 -9.41 10.44
C PRO A 64 21.91 -9.36 11.75
N MET A 65 21.26 -8.90 12.82
CA MET A 65 21.84 -8.93 14.16
C MET A 65 22.21 -10.36 14.57
N PRO A 66 23.39 -10.59 15.18
CA PRO A 66 23.87 -11.92 15.58
C PRO A 66 23.17 -12.43 16.85
N LEU A 67 21.85 -12.59 16.78
CA LEU A 67 20.99 -13.08 17.86
C LEU A 67 20.36 -14.41 17.45
N SER A 68 21.16 -15.49 17.47
CA SER A 68 20.77 -16.85 17.08
C SER A 68 21.35 -17.89 18.02
N ASP A 69 20.78 -19.11 18.01
CA ASP A 69 21.27 -20.26 18.77
C ASP A 69 21.35 -20.08 20.29
N LEU A 70 20.55 -19.19 20.87
CA LEU A 70 20.42 -19.04 22.32
C LEU A 70 19.66 -20.22 22.93
N ASP A 71 20.17 -20.70 24.06
CA ASP A 71 19.52 -21.75 24.84
C ASP A 71 18.51 -21.15 25.83
N ASP A 72 17.38 -21.84 26.00
CA ASP A 72 16.23 -21.36 26.77
C ASP A 72 16.37 -21.54 28.29
N ASP A 73 17.32 -22.35 28.76
CA ASP A 73 17.47 -22.76 30.15
C ASP A 73 18.60 -22.03 30.91
N LEU A 74 19.17 -20.98 30.31
CA LEU A 74 20.26 -20.19 30.89
C LEU A 74 19.89 -19.55 32.24
N ASP A 75 18.63 -19.18 32.48
CA ASP A 75 18.16 -18.71 33.80
C ASP A 75 18.46 -19.72 34.92
N THR A 76 18.23 -21.01 34.65
CA THR A 76 18.43 -22.09 35.63
C THR A 76 19.92 -22.32 35.87
N ILE A 77 20.72 -22.25 34.80
CA ILE A 77 22.17 -22.42 34.85
C ILE A 77 22.81 -21.28 35.65
N ILE A 78 22.44 -20.03 35.37
CA ILE A 78 22.96 -18.85 36.08
C ILE A 78 22.52 -18.87 37.56
N ALA A 79 21.28 -19.28 37.86
CA ALA A 79 20.82 -19.46 39.23
C ALA A 79 21.64 -20.52 39.99
N ALA A 80 22.05 -21.60 39.33
CA ALA A 80 22.89 -22.64 39.93
C ALA A 80 24.30 -22.13 40.28
N ILE A 81 24.90 -21.25 39.45
CA ILE A 81 26.23 -20.65 39.69
C ILE A 81 26.26 -19.85 41.00
N ARG A 82 25.15 -19.20 41.36
CA ARG A 82 25.02 -18.42 42.60
C ARG A 82 25.15 -19.27 43.86
N VAL A 83 24.87 -20.58 43.77
CA VAL A 83 24.91 -21.48 44.94
C VAL A 83 26.37 -21.77 45.32
N PRO A 84 26.77 -21.53 46.58
CA PRO A 84 28.13 -21.86 47.04
C PRO A 84 28.42 -23.35 46.95
N GLY A 85 29.55 -23.71 46.34
CA GLY A 85 29.97 -25.10 46.17
C GLY A 85 29.24 -25.87 45.06
N ALA A 86 28.43 -25.20 44.24
CA ALA A 86 27.85 -25.79 43.05
C ALA A 86 28.91 -26.14 41.99
N SER A 87 28.64 -27.20 41.23
CA SER A 87 29.35 -27.60 40.02
C SER A 87 28.36 -27.59 38.86
N ILE A 88 28.81 -27.22 37.67
CA ILE A 88 28.01 -27.30 36.44
C ILE A 88 28.47 -28.46 35.57
N GLU A 89 27.56 -28.98 34.74
CA GLU A 89 27.89 -29.95 33.71
C GLU A 89 28.60 -29.26 32.53
N VAL A 90 29.43 -30.02 31.81
CA VAL A 90 30.17 -29.49 30.65
C VAL A 90 29.21 -28.97 29.57
N ALA A 91 28.05 -29.60 29.41
CA ALA A 91 27.03 -29.15 28.48
C ALA A 91 26.50 -27.75 28.80
N ASP A 92 26.31 -27.42 30.09
CA ASP A 92 25.82 -26.12 30.52
C ASP A 92 26.90 -25.04 30.38
N LEU A 93 28.17 -25.40 30.59
CA LEU A 93 29.30 -24.51 30.32
C LEU A 93 29.40 -24.14 28.83
N VAL A 94 29.09 -25.07 27.92
CA VAL A 94 29.04 -24.79 26.46
C VAL A 94 27.94 -23.78 26.13
N LYS A 95 26.77 -23.89 26.75
CA LYS A 95 25.66 -22.93 26.57
C LYS A 95 26.05 -21.54 27.06
N LEU A 96 26.66 -21.45 28.24
CA LEU A 96 27.18 -20.20 28.78
C LEU A 96 28.23 -19.58 27.86
N ARG A 97 29.18 -20.38 27.36
CA ARG A 97 30.18 -19.91 26.37
C ARG A 97 29.52 -19.28 25.15
N ARG A 98 28.47 -19.93 24.63
CA ARG A 98 27.73 -19.43 23.46
C ARG A 98 27.04 -18.11 23.78
N MET A 99 26.37 -18.02 24.93
CA MET A 99 25.76 -16.77 25.41
C MET A 99 26.79 -15.64 25.48
N LEU A 100 27.95 -15.87 26.10
CA LEU A 100 29.03 -14.87 26.16
C LEU A 100 29.54 -14.45 24.78
N GLY A 101 29.55 -15.39 23.83
CA GLY A 101 29.81 -15.10 22.43
C GLY A 101 28.83 -14.11 21.85
N ILE A 102 27.54 -14.40 22.01
CA ILE A 102 26.44 -13.59 21.47
C ILE A 102 26.40 -12.20 22.11
N VAL A 103 26.63 -12.08 23.42
CA VAL A 103 26.72 -10.76 24.09
C VAL A 103 27.77 -9.88 23.41
N ARG A 104 28.95 -10.45 23.17
CA ARG A 104 30.03 -9.74 22.47
C ARG A 104 29.68 -9.43 21.03
N ASP A 105 29.15 -10.39 20.29
CA ASP A 105 28.83 -10.21 18.88
C ASP A 105 27.74 -9.12 18.68
N VAL A 106 26.76 -9.04 19.59
CA VAL A 106 25.76 -7.97 19.62
C VAL A 106 26.40 -6.60 19.95
N ALA A 107 27.27 -6.54 20.95
CA ALA A 107 27.98 -5.30 21.28
C ALA A 107 28.85 -4.81 20.11
N ASP A 108 29.59 -5.72 19.47
CA ASP A 108 30.44 -5.44 18.31
C ASP A 108 29.61 -5.01 17.10
N TYR A 109 28.44 -5.64 16.86
CA TYR A 109 27.50 -5.24 15.80
C TYR A 109 27.06 -3.78 15.94
N PHE A 110 26.62 -3.36 17.13
CA PHE A 110 26.22 -1.98 17.34
C PHE A 110 27.40 -1.01 17.27
N ALA A 111 28.57 -1.40 17.80
CA ALA A 111 29.78 -0.60 17.71
C ALA A 111 30.23 -0.36 16.26
N SER A 112 30.14 -1.36 15.37
CA SER A 112 30.53 -1.24 13.96
C SER A 112 29.58 -0.35 13.14
N HIS A 113 28.34 -0.17 13.60
CA HIS A 113 27.32 0.67 12.96
C HIS A 113 27.33 2.12 13.44
N ARG A 114 28.17 2.47 14.43
CA ARG A 114 28.36 3.87 14.84
C ARG A 114 29.22 4.59 13.82
N ASP A 115 28.77 5.78 13.41
CA ASP A 115 29.58 6.68 12.60
C ASP A 115 30.82 7.13 13.40
N GLY A 116 32.01 6.97 12.82
CA GLY A 116 33.29 7.18 13.52
C GLY A 116 33.50 8.63 13.99
N GLU A 117 32.96 9.62 13.27
CA GLU A 117 33.11 11.04 13.61
C GLU A 117 32.06 11.54 14.60
N SER A 118 30.79 11.09 14.45
CA SER A 118 29.67 11.59 15.24
C SER A 118 29.28 10.67 16.40
N GLN A 119 29.80 9.44 16.44
CA GLN A 119 29.41 8.36 17.36
C GLN A 119 27.90 8.11 17.36
N ARG A 120 27.21 8.46 16.27
CA ARG A 120 25.77 8.25 16.13
C ARG A 120 25.51 6.91 15.47
N SER A 121 24.67 6.11 16.12
CA SER A 121 24.12 4.88 15.54
C SER A 121 22.86 5.20 14.72
N PRO A 122 22.62 4.50 13.60
CA PRO A 122 21.31 4.52 12.92
C PRO A 122 20.18 3.92 13.77
N PHE A 123 20.54 3.21 14.86
CA PHE A 123 19.63 2.54 15.78
C PHE A 123 19.88 3.02 17.23
N PRO A 124 19.62 4.30 17.54
CA PRO A 124 20.05 4.92 18.80
C PRO A 124 19.39 4.30 20.04
N GLY A 125 18.14 3.87 19.95
CA GLY A 125 17.43 3.25 21.07
C GLY A 125 18.03 1.90 21.44
N LEU A 126 18.27 1.05 20.45
CA LEU A 126 18.89 -0.27 20.64
C LEU A 126 20.37 -0.17 21.01
N ASP A 127 21.10 0.80 20.42
CA ASP A 127 22.52 1.05 20.72
C ASP A 127 22.72 1.45 22.19
N THR A 128 21.80 2.22 22.76
CA THR A 128 21.85 2.58 24.19
C THR A 128 21.85 1.34 25.09
N THR A 129 21.04 0.32 24.76
CA THR A 129 21.02 -0.96 25.48
C THR A 129 22.26 -1.81 25.17
N ALA A 130 22.81 -1.72 23.95
CA ALA A 130 24.02 -2.45 23.59
C ALA A 130 25.27 -1.91 24.30
N ILE A 131 25.35 -0.60 24.55
CA ILE A 131 26.47 0.04 25.27
C ILE A 131 26.57 -0.44 26.73
N SER A 132 25.44 -0.77 27.36
CA SER A 132 25.42 -1.26 28.73
C SER A 132 25.79 -2.74 28.87
N LEU A 133 25.99 -3.46 27.76
CA LEU A 133 26.37 -4.87 27.81
C LEU A 133 27.76 -5.03 28.45
N PRO A 134 27.90 -5.87 29.50
CA PRO A 134 29.18 -6.11 30.15
C PRO A 134 30.18 -6.88 29.27
N ASP A 135 31.47 -6.63 29.47
CA ASP A 135 32.56 -7.31 28.77
C ASP A 135 33.04 -8.54 29.54
N PHE A 136 32.69 -9.73 29.02
CA PHE A 136 33.09 -11.01 29.58
C PHE A 136 34.32 -11.63 28.90
N THR A 137 35.21 -10.83 28.29
CA THR A 137 36.39 -11.34 27.58
C THR A 137 37.30 -12.19 28.47
N ALA A 138 37.51 -11.78 29.73
CA ALA A 138 38.30 -12.55 30.68
C ALA A 138 37.67 -13.90 31.00
N LEU A 139 36.37 -13.89 31.32
CA LEU A 139 35.63 -15.10 31.63
C LEU A 139 35.57 -16.07 30.43
N ARG A 140 35.29 -15.56 29.23
CA ARG A 140 35.27 -16.35 28.00
C ARG A 140 36.63 -17.01 27.73
N SER A 141 37.72 -16.29 27.94
CA SER A 141 39.09 -16.83 27.79
C SER A 141 39.35 -18.00 28.75
N GLU A 142 38.85 -17.93 29.98
CA GLU A 142 38.98 -19.02 30.96
C GLU A 142 38.16 -20.25 30.57
N ILE A 143 36.97 -20.05 30.02
CA ILE A 143 36.15 -21.13 29.46
C ILE A 143 36.84 -21.76 28.24
N ASP A 144 37.39 -20.95 27.32
CA ASP A 144 38.11 -21.41 26.12
C ASP A 144 39.42 -22.16 26.44
N ARG A 145 40.03 -21.89 27.61
CA ARG A 145 41.15 -22.67 28.13
C ARG A 145 40.74 -24.05 28.65
N THR A 146 39.48 -24.21 29.01
CA THR A 146 38.96 -25.44 29.61
C THR A 146 38.31 -26.35 28.59
N ILE A 147 37.50 -25.81 27.68
CA ILE A 147 36.71 -26.59 26.73
C ILE A 147 37.04 -26.25 25.28
N ASP A 148 37.08 -27.28 24.43
CA ASP A 148 37.29 -27.12 23.00
C ASP A 148 36.02 -26.65 22.25
N LYS A 149 36.13 -26.43 20.94
CA LYS A 149 34.99 -26.02 20.09
C LYS A 149 33.86 -27.05 20.03
N TYR A 150 34.12 -28.33 20.33
CA TYR A 150 33.15 -29.42 20.31
C TYR A 150 32.53 -29.68 21.69
N GLY A 151 32.94 -28.95 22.73
CA GLY A 151 32.44 -29.12 24.10
C GLY A 151 33.16 -30.21 24.89
N ASN A 152 34.35 -30.65 24.47
CA ASN A 152 35.17 -31.56 25.26
C ASN A 152 36.13 -30.78 26.15
N VAL A 153 36.31 -31.24 27.40
CA VAL A 153 37.33 -30.69 28.30
C VAL A 153 38.71 -30.97 27.72
N LEU A 154 39.53 -29.93 27.57
CA LEU A 154 40.87 -29.99 27.03
C LEU A 154 41.84 -30.72 27.97
N ASP A 155 42.82 -31.43 27.40
CA ASP A 155 43.84 -32.15 28.19
C ASP A 155 44.61 -31.22 29.13
N ASN A 156 44.83 -29.97 28.72
CA ASN A 156 45.58 -28.95 29.45
C ASN A 156 44.70 -28.10 30.39
N ALA A 157 43.43 -28.45 30.58
CA ALA A 157 42.55 -27.76 31.53
C ALA A 157 43.09 -27.83 32.98
N SER A 158 43.78 -28.92 33.34
CA SER A 158 44.59 -28.99 34.55
C SER A 158 45.84 -29.87 34.34
N PRO A 159 46.93 -29.62 35.09
CA PRO A 159 48.10 -30.51 35.06
C PRO A 159 47.77 -31.95 35.47
N GLU A 160 46.89 -32.11 36.46
CA GLU A 160 46.44 -33.42 36.96
C GLU A 160 45.64 -34.17 35.90
N LEU A 161 44.72 -33.50 35.19
CA LEU A 161 43.95 -34.11 34.10
C LEU A 161 44.87 -34.54 32.95
N ALA A 162 45.85 -33.70 32.59
CA ALA A 162 46.83 -34.03 31.56
C ALA A 162 47.62 -35.28 31.91
N ASP A 163 48.02 -35.44 33.18
CA ASP A 163 48.75 -36.59 33.67
C ASP A 163 47.86 -37.85 33.73
N ILE A 164 46.62 -37.74 34.22
CA ILE A 164 45.63 -38.84 34.22
C ILE A 164 45.41 -39.35 32.78
N ARG A 165 45.13 -38.45 31.82
CA ARG A 165 44.92 -38.82 30.42
C ARG A 165 46.17 -39.38 29.75
N ARG A 166 47.37 -38.96 30.16
CA ARG A 166 48.64 -39.54 29.69
C ARG A 166 48.80 -40.97 30.21
N GLN A 167 48.51 -41.21 31.48
CA GLN A 167 48.52 -42.56 32.08
C GLN A 167 47.47 -43.46 31.42
N LEU A 168 46.26 -42.96 31.18
CA LEU A 168 45.17 -43.71 30.56
C LEU A 168 45.53 -44.13 29.13
N ARG A 169 46.10 -43.23 28.32
CA ARG A 169 46.65 -43.56 26.99
C ARG A 169 47.79 -44.58 27.06
N GLY A 170 48.69 -44.44 28.03
CA GLY A 170 49.81 -45.36 28.24
C GLY A 170 49.34 -46.78 28.59
N ILE A 171 48.45 -46.91 29.57
CA ILE A 171 47.92 -48.21 30.02
C ILE A 171 47.03 -48.83 28.94
N SER A 172 46.21 -48.04 28.25
CA SER A 172 45.41 -48.53 27.11
C SER A 172 46.29 -49.05 25.97
N GLY A 173 47.44 -48.39 25.71
CA GLY A 173 48.45 -48.89 24.77
C GLY A 173 49.04 -50.24 25.20
N THR A 174 49.33 -50.39 26.50
CA THR A 174 49.82 -51.64 27.10
C THR A 174 48.77 -52.75 27.00
N ILE A 175 47.50 -52.48 27.34
CA ILE A 175 46.37 -53.42 27.19
C ILE A 175 46.26 -53.90 25.75
N ASN A 176 46.28 -52.99 24.79
CA ASN A 176 46.21 -53.34 23.36
C ASN A 176 47.41 -54.16 22.87
N SER A 177 48.59 -54.00 23.47
CA SER A 177 49.78 -54.80 23.17
C SER A 177 49.69 -56.21 23.77
N ILE A 178 49.26 -56.31 25.03
CA ILE A 178 49.05 -57.61 25.71
C ILE A 178 47.93 -58.37 25.02
N MET A 179 46.79 -57.73 24.74
CA MET A 179 45.66 -58.35 24.04
C MET A 179 46.05 -58.84 22.64
N ARG A 180 46.88 -58.09 21.88
CA ARG A 180 47.42 -58.58 20.60
C ARG A 180 48.24 -59.85 20.76
N LYS A 181 49.07 -59.96 21.81
CA LYS A 181 49.85 -61.17 22.11
C LYS A 181 48.97 -62.34 22.54
N VAL A 182 47.98 -62.09 23.41
CA VAL A 182 47.03 -63.11 23.89
C VAL A 182 46.17 -63.65 22.75
N VAL A 183 45.65 -62.78 21.88
CA VAL A 183 44.90 -63.17 20.68
C VAL A 183 45.79 -64.02 19.75
N ALA A 184 47.00 -63.56 19.44
CA ALA A 184 47.92 -64.29 18.56
C ALA A 184 48.25 -65.69 19.12
N ARG A 185 48.46 -65.79 20.43
CA ARG A 185 48.69 -67.07 21.12
C ARG A 185 47.46 -67.97 21.07
N ALA A 186 46.29 -67.42 21.35
CA ALA A 186 45.05 -68.17 21.39
C ALA A 186 44.61 -68.67 20.00
N ILE A 187 44.95 -67.94 18.92
CA ILE A 187 44.80 -68.40 17.53
C ILE A 187 45.81 -69.52 17.22
N ALA A 188 47.09 -69.35 17.58
CA ALA A 188 48.12 -70.36 17.33
C ALA A 188 47.86 -71.69 18.07
N GLU A 189 47.27 -71.63 19.25
CA GLU A 189 46.90 -72.80 20.07
C GLU A 189 45.49 -73.36 19.72
N GLY A 190 44.75 -72.74 18.79
CA GLY A 190 43.44 -73.22 18.30
C GLY A 190 42.28 -73.01 19.28
N TYR A 191 42.40 -72.10 20.24
CA TYR A 191 41.35 -71.82 21.23
C TYR A 191 40.26 -70.87 20.71
N VAL A 192 40.60 -70.05 19.71
CA VAL A 192 39.74 -69.06 19.07
C VAL A 192 39.88 -69.17 17.55
N GLU A 193 38.84 -68.76 16.83
CA GLU A 193 38.82 -68.74 15.36
C GLU A 193 39.85 -67.72 14.81
N ALA A 194 40.31 -67.92 13.58
CA ALA A 194 41.39 -67.12 12.98
C ALA A 194 41.04 -65.64 12.77
N ASP A 195 39.76 -65.30 12.78
CA ASP A 195 39.19 -63.96 12.66
C ASP A 195 38.74 -63.36 14.01
N ALA A 196 39.01 -64.03 15.13
CA ALA A 196 38.58 -63.56 16.44
C ALA A 196 39.28 -62.25 16.86
N THR A 197 38.52 -61.15 16.88
CA THR A 197 38.98 -59.86 17.39
C THR A 197 38.55 -59.63 18.84
N PRO A 198 39.39 -58.97 19.66
CA PRO A 198 38.96 -58.47 20.96
C PRO A 198 37.71 -57.60 20.84
N THR A 199 36.78 -57.75 21.77
CA THR A 199 35.54 -56.98 21.82
C THR A 199 35.46 -56.22 23.13
N LEU A 200 34.74 -55.09 23.14
CA LEU A 200 34.50 -54.31 24.34
C LEU A 200 33.17 -54.74 24.97
N ARG A 201 33.19 -55.24 26.21
CA ARG A 201 32.00 -55.59 27.02
C ARG A 201 32.11 -54.89 28.37
N ASP A 202 31.09 -54.15 28.77
CA ASP A 202 31.08 -53.34 30.00
C ASP A 202 32.32 -52.46 30.19
N GLY A 203 32.80 -51.88 29.10
CA GLY A 203 34.01 -51.04 29.07
C GLY A 203 35.33 -51.79 29.25
N ARG A 204 35.33 -53.13 29.21
CA ARG A 204 36.53 -53.97 29.31
C ARG A 204 36.83 -54.66 27.99
N LEU A 205 38.12 -54.75 27.64
CA LEU A 205 38.55 -55.55 26.50
C LEU A 205 38.49 -57.04 26.87
N VAL A 206 37.66 -57.80 26.16
CA VAL A 206 37.44 -59.23 26.38
C VAL A 206 37.68 -60.02 25.10
N LEU A 207 38.11 -61.27 25.25
CA LEU A 207 38.29 -62.22 24.18
C LEU A 207 37.02 -63.08 24.04
N PRO A 208 36.35 -63.10 22.88
CA PRO A 208 35.25 -64.02 22.63
C PRO A 208 35.81 -65.43 22.41
N VAL A 209 35.37 -66.42 23.19
CA VAL A 209 35.85 -67.80 23.11
C VAL A 209 34.67 -68.78 23.07
N ALA A 210 34.80 -69.89 22.34
CA ALA A 210 33.79 -70.93 22.35
C ALA A 210 33.65 -71.56 23.76
N PRO A 211 32.43 -71.91 24.23
CA PRO A 211 32.20 -72.48 25.56
C PRO A 211 33.09 -73.69 25.88
N ALA A 212 33.39 -74.52 24.88
CA ALA A 212 34.27 -75.68 25.01
C ALA A 212 35.70 -75.32 25.43
N ASN A 213 36.18 -74.13 25.07
CA ASN A 213 37.52 -73.64 25.34
C ASN A 213 37.59 -72.67 26.54
N LYS A 214 36.47 -72.45 27.26
CA LYS A 214 36.36 -71.52 28.39
C LYS A 214 37.40 -71.72 29.49
N ARG A 215 37.79 -72.98 29.76
CA ARG A 215 38.78 -73.32 30.81
C ARG A 215 40.23 -73.30 30.32
N ARG A 216 40.45 -73.13 29.01
CA ARG A 216 41.79 -73.16 28.39
C ARG A 216 42.42 -71.77 28.32
N VAL A 217 41.60 -70.73 28.26
CA VAL A 217 42.06 -69.34 28.36
C VAL A 217 42.07 -68.93 29.82
N ALA A 218 43.25 -68.64 30.38
CA ALA A 218 43.39 -68.19 31.76
C ALA A 218 42.83 -66.77 31.92
N GLY A 219 41.71 -66.63 32.63
CA GLY A 219 41.03 -65.35 32.76
C GLY A 219 39.73 -65.42 33.55
N ILE A 220 39.07 -64.26 33.68
CA ILE A 220 37.79 -64.10 34.35
C ILE A 220 36.69 -64.04 33.29
N VAL A 221 35.63 -64.81 33.48
CA VAL A 221 34.48 -64.81 32.58
C VAL A 221 33.58 -63.64 32.98
N HIS A 222 33.38 -62.69 32.06
CA HIS A 222 32.52 -61.52 32.31
C HIS A 222 31.09 -61.75 31.87
N ASP A 223 30.92 -62.36 30.70
CA ASP A 223 29.60 -62.42 30.07
C ASP A 223 29.48 -63.63 29.13
N GLU A 224 28.24 -64.00 28.81
CA GLU A 224 27.90 -65.07 27.89
C GLU A 224 26.89 -64.55 26.86
N SER A 225 27.09 -64.89 25.58
CA SER A 225 26.17 -64.48 24.52
C SER A 225 24.75 -64.99 24.80
N ALA A 226 23.72 -64.24 24.39
CA ALA A 226 22.32 -64.65 24.55
C ALA A 226 21.98 -66.00 23.89
N SER A 227 22.78 -66.45 22.91
CA SER A 227 22.66 -67.76 22.25
C SER A 227 23.43 -68.89 22.95
N GLY A 228 24.19 -68.60 24.01
CA GLY A 228 25.08 -69.54 24.71
C GLY A 228 26.28 -70.03 23.90
N LYS A 229 26.51 -69.49 22.69
CA LYS A 229 27.54 -69.98 21.76
C LYS A 229 28.91 -69.35 21.95
N THR A 230 29.01 -68.25 22.69
CA THR A 230 30.26 -67.52 22.91
C THR A 230 30.34 -67.04 24.36
N VAL A 231 31.49 -67.23 24.98
CA VAL A 231 31.83 -66.76 26.33
C VAL A 231 32.89 -65.68 26.21
N PHE A 232 32.67 -64.55 26.87
CA PHE A 232 33.61 -63.42 26.86
C PHE A 232 34.54 -63.50 28.08
N ILE A 233 35.84 -63.65 27.82
CA ILE A 233 36.85 -63.87 28.86
C ILE A 233 37.83 -62.68 28.87
N GLU A 234 38.01 -62.06 30.04
CA GLU A 234 39.09 -61.11 30.29
C GLU A 234 40.35 -61.90 30.68
N PRO A 235 41.43 -61.87 29.87
CA PRO A 235 42.66 -62.59 30.18
C PRO A 235 43.28 -62.09 31.49
N ALA A 236 43.80 -63.01 32.30
CA ALA A 236 44.39 -62.69 33.60
C ALA A 236 45.51 -61.62 33.52
N GLU A 237 46.26 -61.61 32.40
CA GLU A 237 47.33 -60.66 32.10
C GLU A 237 46.85 -59.21 31.93
N VAL A 238 45.56 -59.00 31.68
CA VAL A 238 44.95 -57.69 31.38
C VAL A 238 44.05 -57.20 32.53
N VAL A 239 43.63 -58.09 33.45
CA VAL A 239 42.74 -57.77 34.58
C VAL A 239 43.25 -56.59 35.40
N GLU A 240 44.54 -56.59 35.79
CA GLU A 240 45.13 -55.53 36.59
C GLU A 240 45.15 -54.19 35.83
N ALA A 241 45.52 -54.23 34.54
CA ALA A 241 45.55 -53.06 33.69
C ALA A 241 44.14 -52.47 33.45
N ASN A 242 43.13 -53.31 33.19
CA ASN A 242 41.73 -52.89 33.03
C ASN A 242 41.15 -52.30 34.33
N ASN A 243 41.49 -52.87 35.49
CA ASN A 243 41.10 -52.31 36.78
C ASN A 243 41.74 -50.92 36.99
N ARG A 244 43.02 -50.76 36.63
CA ARG A 244 43.70 -49.46 36.70
C ARG A 244 43.14 -48.43 35.72
N VAL A 245 42.71 -48.84 34.52
CA VAL A 245 41.97 -47.96 33.59
C VAL A 245 40.69 -47.45 34.24
N ARG A 246 39.87 -48.33 34.84
CA ARG A 246 38.66 -47.89 35.54
C ARG A 246 38.93 -46.93 36.69
N GLU A 247 39.99 -47.15 37.46
CA GLU A 247 40.41 -46.23 38.53
C GLU A 247 40.76 -44.85 37.96
N LEU A 248 41.57 -44.81 36.89
CA LEU A 248 41.93 -43.56 36.21
C LEU A 248 40.74 -42.87 35.54
N GLU A 249 39.77 -43.62 35.00
CA GLU A 249 38.51 -43.05 34.47
C GLU A 249 37.67 -42.41 35.58
N MET A 250 37.65 -43.01 36.79
CA MET A 250 36.98 -42.42 37.94
C MET A 250 37.70 -41.16 38.43
N ASP A 251 39.03 -41.19 38.46
CA ASP A 251 39.85 -40.03 38.81
C ASP A 251 39.71 -38.92 37.77
N GLU A 252 39.64 -39.25 36.48
CA GLU A 252 39.35 -38.30 35.40
C GLU A 252 38.00 -37.60 35.63
N ARG A 253 36.94 -38.36 35.94
CA ARG A 253 35.62 -37.76 36.21
C ARG A 253 35.62 -36.85 37.44
N ARG A 254 36.32 -37.25 38.51
CA ARG A 254 36.48 -36.41 39.71
C ARG A 254 37.24 -35.13 39.40
N GLU A 255 38.31 -35.24 38.62
CA GLU A 255 39.12 -34.10 38.24
C GLU A 255 38.35 -33.14 37.33
N ILE A 256 37.57 -33.65 36.37
CA ILE A 256 36.67 -32.83 35.55
C ILE A 256 35.65 -32.10 36.44
N ALA A 257 35.00 -32.79 37.39
CA ALA A 257 34.05 -32.17 38.30
C ALA A 257 34.72 -31.09 39.18
N ARG A 258 35.97 -31.31 39.61
CA ARG A 258 36.76 -30.31 40.35
C ARG A 258 37.05 -29.08 39.49
N ILE A 259 37.47 -29.26 38.25
CA ILE A 259 37.72 -28.17 37.29
C ILE A 259 36.43 -27.35 37.07
N MET A 260 35.29 -28.03 36.87
CA MET A 260 34.00 -27.34 36.72
C MET A 260 33.62 -26.53 37.97
N ALA A 261 33.85 -27.07 39.17
CA ALA A 261 33.59 -26.35 40.42
C ALA A 261 34.48 -25.12 40.61
N VAL A 262 35.74 -25.17 40.17
CA VAL A 262 36.67 -24.03 40.17
C VAL A 262 36.16 -22.94 39.22
N ILE A 263 35.79 -23.30 37.99
CA ILE A 263 35.26 -22.35 37.01
C ILE A 263 33.98 -21.68 37.53
N VAL A 264 33.07 -22.44 38.14
CA VAL A 264 31.86 -21.88 38.76
C VAL A 264 32.20 -20.93 39.89
N ALA A 265 33.23 -21.24 40.70
CA ALA A 265 33.67 -20.34 41.75
C ALA A 265 34.23 -19.02 41.20
N ASP A 266 34.95 -19.08 40.07
CA ASP A 266 35.49 -17.91 39.37
C ASP A 266 34.39 -17.11 38.66
N MET A 267 33.35 -17.76 38.16
CA MET A 267 32.16 -17.12 37.57
C MET A 267 31.23 -16.45 38.59
N ARG A 268 31.24 -16.93 39.84
CA ARG A 268 30.25 -16.53 40.85
C ARG A 268 30.21 -15.02 41.12
N PRO A 269 31.34 -14.28 41.21
CA PRO A 269 31.31 -12.82 41.40
C PRO A 269 30.60 -12.08 40.28
N GLU A 270 30.62 -12.62 39.05
CA GLU A 270 30.00 -12.04 37.85
C GLU A 270 28.59 -12.60 37.59
N ALA A 271 28.04 -13.46 38.47
CA ALA A 271 26.76 -14.12 38.25
C ALA A 271 25.58 -13.14 38.10
N ASP A 272 25.62 -12.00 38.79
CA ASP A 272 24.59 -10.97 38.67
C ASP A 272 24.69 -10.21 37.34
N GLU A 273 25.92 -9.97 36.85
CA GLU A 273 26.16 -9.37 35.53
C GLU A 273 25.77 -10.33 34.40
N LEU A 274 26.04 -11.64 34.56
CA LEU A 274 25.56 -12.67 33.64
C LEU A 274 24.02 -12.69 33.57
N ALA A 275 23.35 -12.63 34.72
CA ALA A 275 21.89 -12.57 34.76
C ALA A 275 21.37 -11.30 34.05
N ALA A 276 21.99 -10.15 34.29
CA ALA A 276 21.63 -8.89 33.61
C ALA A 276 21.84 -8.97 32.09
N ALA A 277 22.98 -9.48 31.64
CA ALA A 277 23.26 -9.68 30.22
C ALA A 277 22.27 -10.63 29.55
N TYR A 278 21.82 -11.69 30.24
CA TYR A 278 20.78 -12.58 29.71
C TYR A 278 19.42 -11.88 29.57
N LEU A 279 19.07 -11.00 30.53
CA LEU A 279 17.88 -10.17 30.43
C LEU A 279 17.97 -9.16 29.27
N ASP A 280 19.14 -8.56 29.04
CA ASP A 280 19.37 -7.65 27.92
C ASP A 280 19.27 -8.36 26.57
N LEU A 281 19.86 -9.56 26.44
CA LEU A 281 19.66 -10.41 25.26
C LEU A 281 18.18 -10.77 25.06
N GLY A 282 17.47 -11.06 26.15
CA GLY A 282 16.04 -11.27 26.15
C GLY A 282 15.23 -10.06 25.69
N PHE A 283 15.69 -8.85 26.02
CA PHE A 283 15.10 -7.61 25.51
C PHE A 283 15.33 -7.44 24.00
N PHE A 284 16.54 -7.70 23.50
CA PHE A 284 16.79 -7.71 22.05
C PHE A 284 15.90 -8.74 21.34
N ASP A 285 15.75 -9.94 21.91
CA ASP A 285 14.87 -11.00 21.39
C ASP A 285 13.39 -10.58 21.42
N PHE A 286 12.93 -9.94 22.49
CA PHE A 286 11.57 -9.39 22.59
C PHE A 286 11.29 -8.36 21.49
N VAL A 287 12.20 -7.40 21.28
CA VAL A 287 12.04 -6.39 20.24
C VAL A 287 12.15 -7.01 18.84
N ARG A 288 13.08 -7.96 18.62
CA ARG A 288 13.22 -8.74 17.38
C ARG A 288 11.97 -9.52 17.04
N SER A 289 11.34 -10.14 18.03
CA SER A 289 10.11 -10.92 17.83
C SER A 289 8.94 -10.04 17.37
N LYS A 290 8.82 -8.83 17.93
CA LYS A 290 7.85 -7.82 17.46
C LYS A 290 8.15 -7.35 16.04
N ALA A 291 9.42 -7.12 15.71
CA ALA A 291 9.84 -6.70 14.38
C ALA A 291 9.58 -7.79 13.32
N LEU A 292 9.87 -9.06 13.63
CA LEU A 292 9.54 -10.19 12.75
C LEU A 292 8.03 -10.30 12.52
N TYR A 293 7.22 -10.14 13.58
CA TYR A 293 5.77 -10.08 13.43
C TYR A 293 5.31 -8.91 12.56
N ALA A 294 5.93 -7.73 12.71
CA ALA A 294 5.65 -6.57 11.87
C ALA A 294 5.99 -6.81 10.39
N LEU A 295 7.12 -7.48 10.12
CA LEU A 295 7.53 -7.87 8.77
C LEU A 295 6.52 -8.82 8.13
N ASP A 296 6.11 -9.87 8.86
CA ASP A 296 5.16 -10.88 8.35
C ASP A 296 3.76 -10.31 8.11
N SER A 297 3.34 -9.34 8.93
CA SER A 297 2.01 -8.72 8.83
C SER A 297 1.96 -7.50 7.89
N GLY A 298 3.11 -7.02 7.41
CA GLY A 298 3.20 -5.80 6.61
C GLY A 298 2.90 -4.53 7.43
N ALA A 299 3.27 -4.52 8.70
CA ALA A 299 3.12 -3.37 9.58
C ALA A 299 4.20 -2.31 9.37
N SER A 300 3.86 -1.06 9.63
CA SER A 300 4.75 0.08 9.42
C SER A 300 4.77 1.00 10.64
N ARG A 301 5.76 1.91 10.70
CA ARG A 301 5.84 2.92 11.75
C ARG A 301 4.96 4.12 11.36
N PRO A 302 3.87 4.39 12.10
CA PRO A 302 3.07 5.59 11.86
C PRO A 302 3.71 6.83 12.50
N SER A 303 3.15 7.99 12.18
CA SER A 303 3.36 9.22 12.94
C SER A 303 2.61 9.16 14.27
N LEU A 304 3.23 9.64 15.35
CA LEU A 304 2.68 9.63 16.69
C LEU A 304 2.40 11.04 17.17
N SER A 305 1.26 11.23 17.85
CA SER A 305 0.88 12.45 18.57
C SER A 305 0.59 12.13 20.03
N GLU A 306 0.94 13.05 20.93
CA GLU A 306 0.62 12.94 22.35
C GLU A 306 -0.88 13.10 22.60
N GLU A 307 -1.55 13.93 21.82
CA GLU A 307 -2.98 14.16 21.90
C GLU A 307 -3.77 13.10 21.12
N PRO A 308 -5.02 12.79 21.53
CA PRO A 308 -5.90 11.90 20.77
C PRO A 308 -6.12 12.38 19.33
N GLU A 309 -5.80 11.52 18.37
CA GLU A 309 -6.10 11.68 16.95
C GLU A 309 -6.10 10.31 16.26
N MET A 310 -6.84 10.19 15.16
CA MET A 310 -6.86 8.96 14.37
C MET A 310 -6.98 9.30 12.88
N GLU A 311 -5.88 9.20 12.14
CA GLU A 311 -5.87 9.35 10.69
C GLU A 311 -5.12 8.18 10.09
N TRP A 312 -5.84 7.11 9.78
CA TRP A 312 -5.26 5.83 9.39
C TRP A 312 -5.57 5.54 7.94
N TYR A 313 -4.52 5.17 7.21
CA TYR A 313 -4.59 4.77 5.82
C TYR A 313 -4.23 3.29 5.71
N HIS A 314 -5.05 2.57 4.96
CA HIS A 314 -4.85 1.15 4.70
C HIS A 314 -4.77 0.29 5.97
N ALA A 315 -5.64 0.56 6.94
CA ALA A 315 -5.67 -0.20 8.19
C ALA A 315 -6.23 -1.61 7.95
N CYS A 316 -5.46 -2.62 8.34
CA CYS A 316 -5.82 -4.04 8.22
C CYS A 316 -5.94 -4.67 9.60
N HIS A 317 -6.88 -5.60 9.79
CA HIS A 317 -6.93 -6.42 10.99
C HIS A 317 -5.92 -7.57 10.85
N PRO A 318 -4.85 -7.64 11.66
CA PRO A 318 -3.72 -8.53 11.39
C PRO A 318 -4.07 -10.02 11.50
N VAL A 319 -4.85 -10.41 12.51
CA VAL A 319 -5.31 -11.82 12.66
C VAL A 319 -6.21 -12.26 11.51
N LEU A 320 -7.16 -11.40 11.11
CA LEU A 320 -8.04 -11.66 9.98
C LEU A 320 -7.25 -11.72 8.67
N GLN A 321 -6.28 -10.83 8.48
CA GLN A 321 -5.38 -10.82 7.32
C GLN A 321 -4.62 -12.14 7.19
N ALA A 322 -4.01 -12.62 8.27
CA ALA A 322 -3.32 -13.91 8.29
C ALA A 322 -4.27 -15.08 7.98
N THR A 323 -5.47 -15.06 8.55
CA THR A 323 -6.50 -16.10 8.34
C THR A 323 -7.00 -16.13 6.90
N LEU A 324 -7.25 -14.97 6.30
CA LEU A 324 -7.68 -14.84 4.91
C LEU A 324 -6.56 -15.24 3.94
N ALA A 325 -5.32 -14.83 4.21
CA ALA A 325 -4.17 -15.21 3.41
C ALA A 325 -3.97 -16.74 3.38
N ALA A 326 -4.15 -17.42 4.51
CA ALA A 326 -4.13 -18.89 4.58
C ALA A 326 -5.24 -19.56 3.76
N GLN A 327 -6.35 -18.86 3.50
CA GLN A 327 -7.45 -19.30 2.63
C GLN A 327 -7.30 -18.83 1.17
N GLY A 328 -6.20 -18.17 0.81
CA GLY A 328 -6.00 -17.58 -0.52
C GLY A 328 -6.92 -16.39 -0.83
N LYS A 329 -7.39 -15.67 0.20
CA LYS A 329 -8.23 -14.47 0.10
C LYS A 329 -7.48 -13.23 0.57
N GLU A 330 -7.83 -12.08 0.02
CA GLU A 330 -7.27 -10.79 0.42
C GLU A 330 -8.18 -10.06 1.41
N ILE A 331 -7.59 -9.36 2.37
CA ILE A 331 -8.31 -8.47 3.28
C ILE A 331 -8.59 -7.13 2.58
N VAL A 332 -9.79 -6.58 2.80
CA VAL A 332 -10.11 -5.22 2.35
C VAL A 332 -9.67 -4.24 3.44
N PRO A 333 -8.73 -3.32 3.18
CA PRO A 333 -8.29 -2.34 4.16
C PRO A 333 -9.37 -1.28 4.43
N ILE A 334 -9.29 -0.64 5.60
CA ILE A 334 -10.16 0.47 5.99
C ILE A 334 -9.35 1.77 6.18
N ASP A 335 -9.95 2.88 5.79
CA ASP A 335 -9.39 4.22 6.05
C ASP A 335 -10.26 4.92 7.10
N ILE A 336 -9.65 5.47 8.14
CA ILE A 336 -10.34 6.12 9.25
C ILE A 336 -9.76 7.51 9.47
N CYS A 337 -10.61 8.52 9.57
CA CYS A 337 -10.21 9.88 9.89
C CYS A 337 -11.16 10.45 10.95
N LEU A 338 -10.65 10.60 12.17
CA LEU A 338 -11.31 11.23 13.30
C LEU A 338 -10.43 12.36 13.82
N THR A 339 -11.06 13.49 14.07
CA THR A 339 -10.39 14.74 14.43
C THR A 339 -10.99 15.29 15.71
N PRO A 340 -10.35 16.27 16.38
CA PRO A 340 -10.95 16.93 17.54
C PRO A 340 -12.34 17.54 17.29
N LYS A 341 -12.73 17.79 16.04
CA LYS A 341 -14.08 18.26 15.65
C LYS A 341 -15.05 17.13 15.29
N GLN A 342 -14.54 15.94 14.99
CA GLN A 342 -15.30 14.75 14.58
C GLN A 342 -14.69 13.54 15.29
N ARG A 343 -15.01 13.39 16.58
CA ARG A 343 -14.36 12.44 17.50
C ARG A 343 -15.05 11.10 17.56
N ILE A 344 -16.35 11.05 17.27
CA ILE A 344 -17.16 9.84 17.37
C ILE A 344 -17.72 9.48 16.00
N LEU A 345 -17.33 8.30 15.51
CA LEU A 345 -17.82 7.71 14.27
C LEU A 345 -19.04 6.82 14.54
N ILE A 346 -20.18 7.15 13.93
CA ILE A 346 -21.38 6.31 13.96
C ILE A 346 -21.44 5.48 12.66
N ILE A 347 -21.10 4.20 12.75
CA ILE A 347 -21.11 3.26 11.63
C ILE A 347 -22.49 2.63 11.47
N SER A 348 -23.06 2.79 10.28
CA SER A 348 -24.34 2.21 9.88
C SER A 348 -24.20 1.28 8.67
N GLY A 349 -25.21 0.45 8.43
CA GLY A 349 -25.26 -0.49 7.30
C GLY A 349 -25.64 -1.92 7.70
N PRO A 350 -25.72 -2.86 6.75
CA PRO A 350 -26.15 -4.23 7.01
C PRO A 350 -25.16 -5.00 7.92
N ASN A 351 -25.63 -6.01 8.66
CA ASN A 351 -24.78 -6.82 9.56
C ASN A 351 -23.65 -7.55 8.85
N ALA A 352 -23.94 -8.10 7.67
CA ALA A 352 -22.92 -8.71 6.80
C ALA A 352 -21.92 -7.71 6.19
N GLY A 353 -22.03 -6.40 6.47
CA GLY A 353 -21.19 -5.34 5.92
C GLY A 353 -19.80 -5.21 6.55
N GLY A 354 -19.52 -5.91 7.67
CA GLY A 354 -18.22 -5.84 8.35
C GLY A 354 -18.09 -4.75 9.42
N LYS A 355 -19.21 -4.25 9.98
CA LYS A 355 -19.21 -3.22 11.03
C LYS A 355 -18.41 -3.63 12.28
N SER A 356 -18.69 -4.80 12.83
CA SER A 356 -17.99 -5.33 14.00
C SER A 356 -16.51 -5.59 13.72
N VAL A 357 -16.16 -6.01 12.49
CA VAL A 357 -14.76 -6.17 12.06
C VAL A 357 -14.05 -4.82 12.05
N CYS A 358 -14.66 -3.79 11.46
CA CYS A 358 -14.10 -2.43 11.47
C CYS A 358 -13.81 -1.94 12.90
N LEU A 359 -14.74 -2.16 13.82
CA LEU A 359 -14.58 -1.80 15.22
C LEU A 359 -13.46 -2.60 15.91
N LYS A 360 -13.37 -3.91 15.67
CA LYS A 360 -12.26 -4.74 16.17
C LYS A 360 -10.90 -4.32 15.60
N THR A 361 -10.84 -3.95 14.31
CA THR A 361 -9.63 -3.40 13.69
C THR A 361 -9.16 -2.15 14.43
N VAL A 362 -10.09 -1.26 14.81
CA VAL A 362 -9.74 -0.07 15.61
C VAL A 362 -9.19 -0.43 16.96
N GLY A 363 -9.87 -1.33 17.68
CA GLY A 363 -9.42 -1.78 18.99
C GLY A 363 -8.03 -2.42 18.96
N ILE A 364 -7.80 -3.34 18.04
CA ILE A 364 -6.53 -4.08 17.97
C ILE A 364 -5.36 -3.20 17.54
N LEU A 365 -5.54 -2.31 16.55
CA LEU A 365 -4.43 -1.47 16.08
C LEU A 365 -4.04 -0.41 17.10
N GLN A 366 -5.01 0.24 17.76
CA GLN A 366 -4.71 1.19 18.82
C GLN A 366 -4.03 0.48 20.01
N TYR A 367 -4.52 -0.70 20.39
CA TYR A 367 -3.93 -1.47 21.48
C TYR A 367 -2.51 -1.93 21.16
N MET A 368 -2.29 -2.48 19.96
CA MET A 368 -0.96 -2.87 19.47
C MET A 368 0.04 -1.72 19.55
N LEU A 369 -0.35 -0.53 19.08
CA LEU A 369 0.50 0.65 19.14
C LEU A 369 0.91 0.97 20.59
N GLN A 370 -0.05 1.00 21.51
CA GLN A 370 0.20 1.33 22.91
C GLN A 370 0.86 0.20 23.72
N CYS A 371 0.92 -1.02 23.17
CA CYS A 371 1.81 -2.09 23.61
C CYS A 371 3.23 -1.97 23.03
N GLY A 372 3.47 -1.03 22.12
CA GLY A 372 4.76 -0.83 21.45
C GLY A 372 5.01 -1.79 20.30
N MET A 373 3.94 -2.25 19.64
CA MET A 373 3.97 -3.00 18.39
C MET A 373 3.61 -2.10 17.21
N LEU A 374 4.22 -2.36 16.05
CA LEU A 374 3.89 -1.62 14.83
C LEU A 374 2.49 -2.04 14.32
N PRO A 375 1.57 -1.09 14.06
CA PRO A 375 0.26 -1.39 13.50
C PRO A 375 0.33 -1.68 11.99
N THR A 376 -0.62 -2.49 11.50
CA THR A 376 -0.79 -2.81 10.08
C THR A 376 -1.53 -1.70 9.34
N VAL A 377 -0.79 -0.63 9.03
CA VAL A 377 -1.22 0.58 8.34
C VAL A 377 -0.12 1.07 7.38
N TYR A 378 -0.41 2.07 6.55
CA TYR A 378 0.62 2.81 5.83
C TYR A 378 1.36 3.81 6.73
N ASP A 379 2.60 4.11 6.37
CA ASP A 379 3.55 4.95 7.12
C ASP A 379 3.10 6.40 7.28
N ASN A 380 2.29 6.89 6.34
CA ASN A 380 1.65 8.20 6.38
C ASN A 380 0.42 8.28 7.32
N SER A 381 0.15 7.24 8.11
CA SER A 381 -0.91 7.24 9.12
C SER A 381 -0.48 7.96 10.40
N HIS A 382 -1.43 8.55 11.10
CA HIS A 382 -1.26 9.26 12.36
C HIS A 382 -2.06 8.62 13.49
N PHE A 383 -1.41 8.39 14.62
CA PHE A 383 -1.99 7.83 15.82
C PHE A 383 -1.77 8.75 17.01
N GLY A 384 -2.85 9.09 17.71
CA GLY A 384 -2.81 9.69 19.03
C GLY A 384 -2.76 8.64 20.15
N ILE A 385 -2.35 9.09 21.33
CA ILE A 385 -2.35 8.26 22.55
C ILE A 385 -3.67 8.42 23.29
N PHE A 386 -4.30 7.30 23.61
CA PHE A 386 -5.46 7.27 24.49
C PHE A 386 -5.05 6.78 25.87
N GLU A 387 -5.65 7.32 26.91
CA GLU A 387 -5.35 6.84 28.27
C GLU A 387 -6.27 5.69 28.67
N ASP A 388 -7.47 5.62 28.09
CA ASP A 388 -8.42 4.54 28.31
C ASP A 388 -9.01 4.04 27.01
N ILE A 389 -9.19 2.72 26.90
CA ILE A 389 -9.95 2.09 25.83
C ILE A 389 -11.06 1.26 26.46
N PHE A 390 -12.30 1.58 26.12
CA PHE A 390 -13.49 0.87 26.56
C PHE A 390 -14.10 0.12 25.39
N LEU A 391 -14.44 -1.14 25.62
CA LEU A 391 -15.01 -2.03 24.63
C LEU A 391 -16.36 -2.58 25.09
N ASP A 392 -17.34 -2.54 24.21
CA ASP A 392 -18.61 -3.23 24.34
C ASP A 392 -18.89 -3.98 23.04
N ILE A 393 -18.47 -5.25 22.97
CA ILE A 393 -18.70 -6.14 21.83
C ILE A 393 -19.23 -7.47 22.35
N GLY A 394 -20.29 -7.94 21.68
CA GLY A 394 -20.79 -9.31 21.80
C GLY A 394 -21.76 -9.52 22.96
N ASP A 395 -22.41 -10.67 22.91
CA ASP A 395 -23.24 -11.18 23.99
C ASP A 395 -22.34 -11.80 25.06
N ASP A 396 -22.05 -11.08 26.16
CA ASP A 396 -21.55 -11.73 27.37
C ASP A 396 -22.69 -12.56 27.97
N GLN A 397 -22.98 -13.72 27.36
CA GLN A 397 -23.82 -14.76 27.94
C GLN A 397 -22.93 -15.72 28.72
N SER A 398 -22.53 -15.30 29.92
CA SER A 398 -22.22 -16.30 30.93
C SER A 398 -23.56 -16.90 31.38
N ILE A 399 -23.68 -18.22 31.39
CA ILE A 399 -24.82 -18.92 32.02
C ILE A 399 -24.87 -18.60 33.53
N GLU A 400 -23.78 -18.04 34.07
CA GLU A 400 -23.57 -17.70 35.47
C GLU A 400 -24.08 -16.30 35.86
N ASP A 401 -24.32 -15.39 34.90
CA ASP A 401 -24.96 -14.08 35.15
C ASP A 401 -26.45 -14.15 34.80
N ASP A 402 -27.30 -14.21 35.82
CA ASP A 402 -28.78 -14.19 35.77
C ASP A 402 -29.42 -12.90 35.17
N LEU A 403 -28.71 -12.19 34.30
CA LEU A 403 -29.02 -10.83 33.84
C LEU A 403 -29.07 -10.75 32.31
N SER A 404 -30.15 -10.16 31.79
CA SER A 404 -30.37 -9.99 30.35
C SER A 404 -29.21 -9.26 29.66
N THR A 405 -28.90 -9.64 28.41
CA THR A 405 -27.89 -9.01 27.54
C THR A 405 -27.90 -7.48 27.62
N TYR A 406 -29.10 -6.88 27.60
CA TYR A 406 -29.29 -5.43 27.70
C TYR A 406 -28.75 -4.81 29.00
N SER A 407 -28.89 -5.50 30.13
CA SER A 407 -28.42 -4.99 31.42
C SER A 407 -26.88 -4.99 31.53
N SER A 408 -26.20 -5.94 30.87
CA SER A 408 -24.74 -5.95 30.75
C SER A 408 -24.25 -4.75 29.95
N HIS A 409 -24.83 -4.50 28.76
CA HIS A 409 -24.54 -3.31 27.95
C HIS A 409 -24.75 -2.02 28.75
N LEU A 410 -25.87 -1.89 29.49
CA LEU A 410 -26.11 -0.70 30.31
C LEU A 410 -25.11 -0.52 31.46
N ARG A 411 -24.60 -1.60 32.06
CA ARG A 411 -23.52 -1.51 33.05
C ARG A 411 -22.23 -1.01 32.42
N THR A 412 -21.87 -1.52 31.25
CA THR A 412 -20.72 -1.05 30.48
C THR A 412 -20.85 0.43 30.12
N MET A 413 -22.03 0.85 29.60
CA MET A 413 -22.30 2.26 29.32
C MET A 413 -22.23 3.14 30.56
N LYS A 414 -22.76 2.67 31.70
CA LYS A 414 -22.65 3.38 32.97
C LYS A 414 -21.19 3.57 33.36
N LEU A 415 -20.35 2.56 33.21
CA LEU A 415 -18.92 2.64 33.52
C LEU A 415 -18.21 3.63 32.58
N MET A 416 -18.46 3.53 31.27
CA MET A 416 -17.95 4.48 30.27
C MET A 416 -18.37 5.92 30.60
N LEU A 417 -19.62 6.13 31.01
CA LEU A 417 -20.13 7.43 31.47
C LEU A 417 -19.58 7.85 32.84
N GLN A 418 -19.01 6.97 33.65
CA GLN A 418 -18.43 7.37 34.94
C GLN A 418 -16.95 7.69 34.83
N ARG A 419 -16.24 6.99 33.94
CA ARG A 419 -14.78 7.07 33.79
C ARG A 419 -14.31 7.80 32.53
N GLY A 420 -15.19 7.95 31.54
CA GLY A 420 -14.87 8.53 30.24
C GLY A 420 -14.53 10.03 30.31
N ARG A 421 -13.49 10.39 29.56
CA ARG A 421 -12.86 11.71 29.46
C ARG A 421 -12.37 11.97 28.03
N THR A 422 -11.78 13.13 27.79
CA THR A 422 -11.31 13.57 26.47
C THR A 422 -10.26 12.65 25.85
N THR A 423 -9.50 11.91 26.67
CA THR A 423 -8.46 10.95 26.25
C THR A 423 -8.95 9.50 26.25
N SER A 424 -10.26 9.26 26.31
CA SER A 424 -10.85 7.91 26.27
C SER A 424 -11.39 7.55 24.88
N LEU A 425 -11.04 6.36 24.40
CA LEU A 425 -11.60 5.74 23.19
C LEU A 425 -12.71 4.74 23.58
N THR A 426 -13.90 4.88 23.00
CA THR A 426 -15.04 3.99 23.21
C THR A 426 -15.38 3.21 21.95
N LEU A 427 -15.46 1.89 22.05
CA LEU A 427 -15.74 0.99 20.95
C LEU A 427 -17.00 0.20 21.29
N ILE A 428 -18.11 0.50 20.63
CA ILE A 428 -19.42 -0.05 20.97
C ILE A 428 -20.07 -0.68 19.76
N ASP A 429 -20.39 -1.98 19.84
CA ASP A 429 -21.12 -2.70 18.82
C ASP A 429 -22.63 -2.71 19.14
N GLU A 430 -23.46 -2.58 18.10
CA GLU A 430 -24.93 -2.59 18.19
C GLU A 430 -25.53 -1.67 19.28
N PHE A 431 -25.07 -0.42 19.30
CA PHE A 431 -25.41 0.52 20.36
C PHE A 431 -26.91 0.77 20.49
N GLY A 432 -27.43 0.52 21.70
CA GLY A 432 -28.85 0.59 22.06
C GLY A 432 -29.66 -0.68 21.77
N GLY A 433 -29.02 -1.74 21.27
CA GLY A 433 -29.65 -3.03 20.97
C GLY A 433 -30.13 -3.79 22.21
N GLY A 434 -30.86 -4.89 22.01
CA GLY A 434 -31.29 -5.79 23.08
C GLY A 434 -32.55 -5.37 23.86
N THR A 435 -33.25 -4.31 23.43
CA THR A 435 -34.50 -3.84 24.06
C THR A 435 -35.51 -3.32 23.02
N GLU A 436 -36.65 -2.80 23.48
CA GLU A 436 -37.66 -2.15 22.64
C GLU A 436 -37.02 -1.01 21.83
N PRO A 437 -37.15 -1.01 20.48
CA PRO A 437 -36.43 -0.07 19.61
C PRO A 437 -36.63 1.41 19.94
N GLN A 438 -37.83 1.81 20.37
CA GLN A 438 -38.13 3.21 20.68
C GLN A 438 -37.38 3.68 21.95
N ILE A 439 -37.45 2.90 23.02
CA ILE A 439 -36.82 3.22 24.30
C ILE A 439 -35.29 3.04 24.19
N GLY A 440 -34.84 1.96 23.56
CA GLY A 440 -33.42 1.68 23.32
C GLY A 440 -32.73 2.77 22.51
N GLY A 441 -33.35 3.21 21.40
CA GLY A 441 -32.84 4.30 20.58
C GLY A 441 -32.79 5.64 21.31
N ALA A 442 -33.79 5.95 22.15
CA ALA A 442 -33.81 7.19 22.94
C ALA A 442 -32.72 7.21 24.02
N ILE A 443 -32.53 6.10 24.73
CA ILE A 443 -31.47 5.95 25.74
C ILE A 443 -30.10 6.04 25.09
N ALA A 444 -29.89 5.35 23.96
CA ALA A 444 -28.63 5.38 23.22
C ALA A 444 -28.28 6.80 22.77
N GLN A 445 -29.25 7.54 22.20
CA GLN A 445 -29.04 8.94 21.82
C GLN A 445 -28.67 9.83 23.02
N ALA A 446 -29.33 9.66 24.17
CA ALA A 446 -29.01 10.41 25.39
C ALA A 446 -27.61 10.09 25.93
N ILE A 447 -27.18 8.83 25.87
CA ILE A 447 -25.83 8.41 26.27
C ILE A 447 -24.79 8.97 25.29
N LEU A 448 -25.05 8.90 23.97
CA LEU A 448 -24.16 9.46 22.96
C LEU A 448 -23.98 10.97 23.12
N HIS A 449 -25.06 11.70 23.43
CA HIS A 449 -24.99 13.11 23.77
C HIS A 449 -24.00 13.35 24.92
N ARG A 450 -24.04 12.53 25.98
CA ARG A 450 -23.13 12.65 27.12
C ARG A 450 -21.69 12.28 26.80
N PHE A 451 -21.45 11.30 25.92
CA PHE A 451 -20.10 11.02 25.43
C PHE A 451 -19.54 12.20 24.64
N ASN A 452 -20.35 12.79 23.77
CA ASN A 452 -19.92 13.94 22.98
C ASN A 452 -19.66 15.18 23.84
N ASP A 453 -20.53 15.49 24.81
CA ASP A 453 -20.36 16.60 25.77
C ASP A 453 -19.02 16.52 26.53
N ARG A 454 -18.58 15.30 26.83
CA ARG A 454 -17.32 15.04 27.55
C ARG A 454 -16.09 15.03 26.65
N GLY A 455 -16.26 15.24 25.35
CA GLY A 455 -15.19 15.23 24.38
C GLY A 455 -14.56 13.84 24.17
N MET A 456 -15.29 12.77 24.47
CA MET A 456 -14.80 11.40 24.29
C MET A 456 -14.64 11.06 22.81
N TRP A 457 -13.79 10.07 22.53
CA TRP A 457 -13.60 9.51 21.19
C TRP A 457 -14.32 8.17 21.08
N GLY A 458 -14.73 7.80 19.87
CA GLY A 458 -15.32 6.48 19.72
C GLY A 458 -15.66 6.04 18.31
N VAL A 459 -15.84 4.73 18.19
CA VAL A 459 -16.36 4.06 17.01
C VAL A 459 -17.54 3.21 17.47
N ILE A 460 -18.72 3.58 17.00
CA ILE A 460 -19.98 3.03 17.48
C ILE A 460 -20.73 2.50 16.28
N THR A 461 -21.15 1.24 16.32
CA THR A 461 -22.02 0.67 15.29
C THR A 461 -23.48 0.74 15.75
N THR A 462 -24.40 1.05 14.84
CA THR A 462 -25.82 1.10 15.19
C THR A 462 -26.74 0.75 14.03
N HIS A 463 -27.95 0.33 14.41
CA HIS A 463 -29.09 0.08 13.52
C HIS A 463 -30.16 1.16 13.58
N PHE A 464 -30.10 2.04 14.57
CA PHE A 464 -31.16 3.00 14.79
C PHE A 464 -31.01 4.25 13.92
N GLN A 465 -32.12 4.66 13.30
CA GLN A 465 -32.14 5.84 12.42
C GLN A 465 -31.99 7.15 13.19
N ASN A 466 -32.54 7.26 14.40
CA ASN A 466 -32.44 8.48 15.21
C ASN A 466 -30.98 8.85 15.52
N LEU A 467 -30.11 7.86 15.73
CA LEU A 467 -28.68 8.07 15.93
C LEU A 467 -27.96 8.58 14.68
N LYS A 468 -28.37 8.14 13.48
CA LYS A 468 -27.82 8.64 12.20
C LYS A 468 -28.17 10.12 11.99
N HIS A 469 -29.43 10.48 12.22
CA HIS A 469 -29.88 11.87 12.15
C HIS A 469 -29.17 12.74 13.18
N TYR A 470 -29.09 12.26 14.42
CA TYR A 470 -28.39 12.96 15.49
C TYR A 470 -26.91 13.23 15.16
N ALA A 471 -26.23 12.27 14.51
CA ALA A 471 -24.83 12.44 14.08
C ALA A 471 -24.63 13.41 12.90
N GLU A 472 -25.69 13.71 12.13
CA GLU A 472 -25.63 14.72 11.06
C GLU A 472 -25.80 16.14 11.61
N ASP A 473 -26.67 16.29 12.61
CA ASP A 473 -27.03 17.60 13.18
C ASP A 473 -26.11 18.06 14.34
N THR A 474 -25.24 17.18 14.85
CA THR A 474 -24.45 17.45 16.06
C THR A 474 -22.96 17.51 15.78
N GLU A 475 -22.32 18.64 16.14
CA GLU A 475 -20.86 18.78 16.06
C GLU A 475 -20.14 17.79 17.01
N GLY A 476 -19.02 17.22 16.58
CA GLY A 476 -18.30 16.17 17.32
C GLY A 476 -18.62 14.75 16.85
N LEU A 477 -19.75 14.55 16.16
CA LEU A 477 -20.15 13.28 15.57
C LEU A 477 -19.89 13.26 14.06
N VAL A 478 -19.65 12.08 13.51
CA VAL A 478 -19.60 11.87 12.06
C VAL A 478 -20.25 10.55 11.69
N ASN A 479 -21.09 10.57 10.65
CA ASN A 479 -21.70 9.38 10.10
C ASN A 479 -20.69 8.57 9.27
N GLY A 480 -20.75 7.25 9.37
CA GLY A 480 -20.02 6.31 8.54
C GLY A 480 -20.93 5.21 8.03
N SER A 481 -20.59 4.64 6.88
CA SER A 481 -21.32 3.52 6.30
C SER A 481 -20.41 2.47 5.70
N MET A 482 -20.77 1.20 5.87
CA MET A 482 -20.14 0.10 5.15
C MET A 482 -20.75 -0.01 3.75
N LEU A 483 -19.91 0.10 2.73
CA LEU A 483 -20.34 0.06 1.34
C LEU A 483 -20.84 -1.33 0.94
N TYR A 484 -21.92 -1.35 0.16
CA TYR A 484 -22.58 -2.56 -0.31
C TYR A 484 -22.84 -2.46 -1.81
N ASP A 485 -22.48 -3.51 -2.55
CA ASP A 485 -22.77 -3.59 -3.98
C ASP A 485 -24.21 -4.09 -4.18
N ARG A 486 -25.07 -3.24 -4.73
CA ARG A 486 -26.48 -3.58 -4.99
C ARG A 486 -26.69 -4.49 -6.20
N HIS A 487 -25.77 -4.48 -7.16
CA HIS A 487 -25.90 -5.31 -8.36
C HIS A 487 -25.51 -6.76 -8.06
N LEU A 488 -24.38 -6.93 -7.37
CA LEU A 488 -23.90 -8.24 -6.94
C LEU A 488 -24.52 -8.70 -5.62
N MET A 489 -25.18 -7.79 -4.90
CA MET A 489 -25.77 -8.01 -3.58
C MET A 489 -24.72 -8.56 -2.60
N GLN A 490 -23.54 -7.94 -2.58
CA GLN A 490 -22.41 -8.38 -1.77
C GLN A 490 -21.80 -7.20 -0.99
N PRO A 491 -21.35 -7.43 0.25
CA PRO A 491 -20.63 -6.41 1.01
C PRO A 491 -19.30 -6.11 0.33
N LEU A 492 -18.95 -4.82 0.21
CA LEU A 492 -17.64 -4.39 -0.30
C LEU A 492 -16.59 -4.29 0.81
N PHE A 493 -17.01 -4.39 2.07
CA PHE A 493 -16.18 -4.24 3.28
C PHE A 493 -15.39 -2.92 3.35
N ARG A 494 -15.76 -1.91 2.56
CA ARG A 494 -15.14 -0.58 2.56
C ARG A 494 -15.94 0.36 3.44
N LEU A 495 -15.25 1.07 4.32
CA LEU A 495 -15.81 2.14 5.12
C LEU A 495 -15.89 3.44 4.31
N SER A 496 -17.03 4.13 4.36
CA SER A 496 -17.22 5.48 3.82
C SER A 496 -17.62 6.42 4.94
N ILE A 497 -16.72 7.34 5.31
CA ILE A 497 -16.97 8.37 6.33
C ILE A 497 -17.67 9.58 5.69
N GLY A 498 -18.58 10.20 6.44
CA GLY A 498 -19.34 11.40 6.08
C GLY A 498 -20.73 11.17 5.49
N ASN A 499 -21.13 9.91 5.22
CA ASN A 499 -22.45 9.59 4.68
C ASN A 499 -23.10 8.43 5.46
N PRO A 500 -24.37 8.56 5.88
CA PRO A 500 -25.10 7.46 6.53
C PRO A 500 -25.40 6.33 5.54
N GLY A 501 -25.47 5.11 6.06
CA GLY A 501 -25.72 3.89 5.30
C GLY A 501 -27.19 3.49 5.33
N SER A 502 -27.68 2.96 4.21
CA SER A 502 -29.04 2.43 4.05
C SER A 502 -29.19 1.03 4.65
N SER A 503 -30.40 0.68 5.07
CA SER A 503 -30.71 -0.63 5.65
C SER A 503 -31.23 -1.60 4.57
N PHE A 504 -30.37 -2.47 4.04
CA PHE A 504 -30.74 -3.41 2.95
C PHE A 504 -31.48 -4.68 3.40
N ALA A 505 -32.27 -4.61 4.48
CA ALA A 505 -32.83 -5.80 5.13
C ALA A 505 -33.77 -6.60 4.20
N LEU A 506 -34.64 -5.90 3.46
CA LEU A 506 -35.59 -6.52 2.53
C LEU A 506 -34.89 -7.11 1.30
N GLU A 507 -33.87 -6.44 0.76
CA GLU A 507 -33.13 -6.97 -0.40
C GLU A 507 -32.24 -8.16 -0.02
N ILE A 508 -31.68 -8.17 1.20
CA ILE A 508 -30.95 -9.32 1.74
C ILE A 508 -31.91 -10.51 1.92
N ALA A 509 -33.08 -10.29 2.53
CA ALA A 509 -34.11 -11.31 2.68
C ALA A 509 -34.47 -11.97 1.33
N ARG A 510 -34.63 -11.15 0.29
CA ARG A 510 -34.89 -11.62 -1.09
C ARG A 510 -33.78 -12.53 -1.62
N LYS A 511 -32.51 -12.17 -1.40
CA LYS A 511 -31.36 -13.00 -1.85
C LYS A 511 -31.22 -14.30 -1.06
N THR A 512 -31.55 -14.28 0.23
CA THR A 512 -31.52 -15.48 1.08
C THR A 512 -32.59 -16.50 0.68
N GLY A 513 -33.56 -16.10 -0.15
CA GLY A 513 -34.59 -16.98 -0.70
C GLY A 513 -35.91 -16.95 0.06
N LEU A 514 -36.18 -15.88 0.83
CA LEU A 514 -37.52 -15.67 1.40
C LEU A 514 -38.55 -15.49 0.26
N PRO A 515 -39.75 -16.10 0.38
CA PRO A 515 -40.80 -15.96 -0.64
C PRO A 515 -41.15 -14.49 -0.90
N ALA A 516 -41.37 -14.15 -2.17
CA ALA A 516 -41.70 -12.78 -2.58
C ALA A 516 -42.94 -12.24 -1.85
N GLU A 517 -43.95 -13.08 -1.65
CA GLU A 517 -45.20 -12.73 -0.94
C GLU A 517 -44.92 -12.22 0.48
N VAL A 518 -44.01 -12.86 1.23
CA VAL A 518 -43.63 -12.46 2.59
C VAL A 518 -42.84 -11.15 2.58
N ILE A 519 -42.01 -10.92 1.57
CA ILE A 519 -41.20 -9.70 1.44
C ILE A 519 -42.09 -8.52 1.06
N ASP A 520 -43.05 -8.74 0.18
CA ASP A 520 -43.99 -7.73 -0.27
C ASP A 520 -44.93 -7.34 0.88
N GLU A 521 -45.45 -8.31 1.64
CA GLU A 521 -46.21 -8.08 2.87
C GLU A 521 -45.37 -7.33 3.93
N ALA A 522 -44.12 -7.72 4.14
CA ALA A 522 -43.21 -7.01 5.06
C ALA A 522 -42.93 -5.57 4.60
N GLY A 523 -42.82 -5.33 3.30
CA GLY A 523 -42.67 -4.00 2.72
C GLY A 523 -43.90 -3.12 2.93
N GLU A 524 -45.10 -3.69 2.85
CA GLU A 524 -46.36 -3.00 3.17
C GLU A 524 -46.48 -2.66 4.66
N ILE A 525 -46.09 -3.59 5.55
CA ILE A 525 -46.12 -3.40 7.02
C ILE A 525 -45.17 -2.29 7.47
N VAL A 526 -43.95 -2.25 6.91
CA VAL A 526 -42.95 -1.21 7.21
C VAL A 526 -43.39 0.18 6.71
N GLY A 527 -44.34 0.22 5.76
CA GLY A 527 -44.94 1.43 5.23
C GLY A 527 -44.07 2.11 4.18
N SER A 528 -44.73 2.80 3.24
CA SER A 528 -44.08 3.49 2.12
C SER A 528 -43.07 4.55 2.57
N ASP A 529 -43.30 5.19 3.72
CA ASP A 529 -42.47 6.32 4.17
C ASP A 529 -41.07 5.87 4.60
N TYR A 530 -40.96 4.69 5.22
CA TYR A 530 -39.66 4.14 5.66
C TYR A 530 -38.84 3.64 4.46
N VAL A 531 -39.48 2.99 3.49
CA VAL A 531 -38.84 2.52 2.24
C VAL A 531 -38.46 3.70 1.33
N ASN A 532 -39.29 4.74 1.27
CA ASN A 532 -39.03 5.92 0.45
C ASN A 532 -37.94 6.81 1.04
N LEU A 533 -37.83 6.94 2.37
CA LEU A 533 -36.77 7.74 3.01
C LEU A 533 -35.37 7.17 2.73
N ASP A 534 -35.20 5.85 2.87
CA ASP A 534 -33.92 5.17 2.54
C ASP A 534 -33.58 5.32 1.05
N LYS A 535 -34.60 5.33 0.17
CA LYS A 535 -34.44 5.60 -1.27
C LYS A 535 -34.03 7.05 -1.55
N TYR A 536 -34.64 8.03 -0.88
CA TYR A 536 -34.27 9.44 -1.01
C TYR A 536 -32.86 9.74 -0.48
N LEU A 537 -32.46 9.15 0.65
CA LEU A 537 -31.08 9.23 1.16
C LEU A 537 -30.07 8.68 0.14
N LEU A 538 -30.45 7.62 -0.57
CA LEU A 538 -29.61 7.02 -1.61
C LEU A 538 -29.49 7.92 -2.85
N ASP A 539 -30.58 8.56 -3.25
CA ASP A 539 -30.57 9.52 -4.37
C ASP A 539 -29.75 10.76 -4.01
N ILE A 540 -29.88 11.28 -2.79
CA ILE A 540 -29.09 12.42 -2.29
C ILE A 540 -27.60 12.08 -2.25
N THR A 541 -27.22 10.90 -1.74
CA THR A 541 -25.81 10.48 -1.70
C THR A 541 -25.23 10.25 -3.10
N ARG A 542 -26.03 9.72 -4.04
CA ARG A 542 -25.64 9.58 -5.45
C ARG A 542 -25.42 10.95 -6.10
N ASP A 543 -26.32 11.89 -5.88
CA ASP A 543 -26.23 13.24 -6.41
C ASP A 543 -25.02 13.97 -5.82
N LYS A 544 -24.81 13.89 -4.50
CA LYS A 544 -23.65 14.46 -3.83
C LYS A 544 -22.33 13.95 -4.43
N ARG A 545 -22.20 12.63 -4.60
CA ARG A 545 -21.01 12.01 -5.21
C ARG A 545 -20.82 12.40 -6.68
N TYR A 546 -21.91 12.48 -7.45
CA TYR A 546 -21.88 12.96 -8.83
C TYR A 546 -21.35 14.41 -8.90
N TRP A 547 -21.85 15.28 -8.03
CA TRP A 547 -21.43 16.69 -7.98
C TRP A 547 -20.01 16.88 -7.45
N GLU A 548 -19.58 16.10 -6.46
CA GLU A 548 -18.20 16.12 -5.95
C GLU A 548 -17.19 15.71 -7.03
N ASN A 549 -17.45 14.60 -7.73
CA ASN A 549 -16.61 14.16 -8.85
C ASN A 549 -16.55 15.22 -9.96
N LYS A 550 -17.69 15.84 -10.28
CA LYS A 550 -17.78 16.91 -11.28
C LYS A 550 -17.01 18.16 -10.84
N ARG A 551 -17.09 18.55 -9.56
CA ARG A 551 -16.30 19.66 -8.97
C ARG A 551 -14.81 19.37 -9.00
N ALA A 552 -14.38 18.16 -8.64
CA ALA A 552 -12.98 17.74 -8.70
C ALA A 552 -12.45 17.77 -10.14
N ALA A 553 -13.22 17.27 -11.10
CA ALA A 553 -12.86 17.32 -12.52
C ALA A 553 -12.77 18.75 -13.06
N ILE A 554 -13.68 19.64 -12.66
CA ILE A 554 -13.62 21.07 -13.02
C ILE A 554 -12.36 21.72 -12.43
N ARG A 555 -12.07 21.52 -11.14
CA ARG A 555 -10.86 22.05 -10.49
C ARG A 555 -9.58 21.60 -11.19
N LYS A 556 -9.49 20.32 -11.58
CA LYS A 556 -8.33 19.80 -12.31
C LYS A 556 -8.17 20.48 -13.67
N ARG A 557 -9.27 20.64 -14.42
CA ARG A 557 -9.27 21.35 -15.71
C ARG A 557 -8.92 22.82 -15.56
N GLU A 558 -9.40 23.50 -14.53
CA GLU A 558 -9.04 24.89 -14.24
C GLU A 558 -7.53 25.03 -14.00
N LYS A 559 -6.94 24.14 -13.19
CA LYS A 559 -5.50 24.14 -12.93
C LYS A 559 -4.68 23.86 -14.20
N GLU A 560 -5.12 22.92 -15.05
CA GLU A 560 -4.49 22.64 -16.34
C GLU A 560 -4.60 23.83 -17.31
N LEU A 561 -5.76 24.50 -17.33
CA LEU A 561 -6.00 25.69 -18.15
C LEU A 561 -5.10 26.86 -17.70
N GLU A 562 -4.98 27.08 -16.40
CA GLU A 562 -4.14 28.13 -15.81
C GLU A 562 -2.65 27.90 -16.13
N ALA A 563 -2.17 26.67 -15.95
CA ALA A 563 -0.80 26.29 -16.33
C ALA A 563 -0.55 26.48 -17.85
N THR A 564 -1.53 26.17 -18.68
CA THR A 564 -1.44 26.35 -20.14
C THR A 564 -1.44 27.82 -20.53
N LEU A 565 -2.28 28.63 -19.89
CA LEU A 565 -2.31 30.08 -20.10
C LEU A 565 -0.99 30.74 -19.72
N GLU A 566 -0.36 30.31 -18.63
CA GLU A 566 0.93 30.83 -18.21
C GLU A 566 2.03 30.49 -19.21
N ARG A 567 2.09 29.23 -19.69
CA ARG A 567 2.99 28.84 -20.78
C ARG A 567 2.82 29.70 -22.04
N TYR A 568 1.58 29.92 -22.47
CA TYR A 568 1.31 30.77 -23.63
C TYR A 568 1.70 32.25 -23.41
N ARG A 569 1.60 32.75 -22.18
CA ARG A 569 2.07 34.11 -21.85
C ARG A 569 3.59 34.20 -21.97
N ASP A 570 4.31 33.22 -21.44
CA ASP A 570 5.77 33.14 -21.52
C ASP A 570 6.25 32.98 -22.97
N GLU A 571 5.60 32.13 -23.76
CA GLU A 571 5.86 31.99 -25.19
C GLU A 571 5.58 33.29 -25.95
N ALA A 572 4.51 34.01 -25.62
CA ALA A 572 4.21 35.30 -26.24
C ALA A 572 5.22 36.39 -25.85
N GLU A 573 5.68 36.41 -24.60
CA GLU A 573 6.74 37.29 -24.09
C GLU A 573 8.06 37.05 -24.83
N THR A 574 8.48 35.79 -24.91
CA THR A 574 9.73 35.37 -25.58
C THR A 574 9.68 35.66 -27.07
N LEU A 575 8.57 35.37 -27.75
CA LEU A 575 8.38 35.70 -29.16
C LEU A 575 8.42 37.22 -29.41
N ARG A 576 7.85 38.03 -28.50
CA ARG A 576 7.93 39.50 -28.56
C ARG A 576 9.34 40.02 -28.32
N ARG A 577 10.16 39.37 -27.48
CA ARG A 577 11.58 39.71 -27.28
C ARG A 577 12.38 39.36 -28.54
N SER A 578 12.31 38.11 -28.99
CA SER A 578 13.00 37.66 -30.21
C SER A 578 12.63 38.52 -31.43
N ARG A 579 11.35 38.87 -31.61
CA ARG A 579 10.94 39.78 -32.68
C ARG A 579 11.58 41.18 -32.56
N ARG A 580 11.72 41.71 -31.34
CA ARG A 580 12.39 43.01 -31.14
C ARG A 580 13.87 42.93 -31.50
N ASP A 581 14.54 41.85 -31.11
CA ASP A 581 15.96 41.66 -31.35
C ASP A 581 16.26 41.49 -32.85
N ILE A 582 15.49 40.63 -33.55
CA ILE A 582 15.60 40.45 -35.01
C ILE A 582 15.39 41.77 -35.76
N LEU A 583 14.42 42.58 -35.32
CA LEU A 583 14.15 43.88 -35.95
C LEU A 583 15.24 44.92 -35.64
N ALA A 584 15.88 44.85 -34.48
CA ALA A 584 17.00 45.72 -34.14
C ALA A 584 18.24 45.35 -34.96
N GLU A 585 18.53 44.06 -35.08
CA GLU A 585 19.64 43.53 -35.87
C GLU A 585 19.48 43.85 -37.36
N ALA A 586 18.31 43.59 -37.93
CA ALA A 586 18.00 43.92 -39.33
C ALA A 586 18.14 45.44 -39.60
N ARG A 587 17.80 46.30 -38.64
CA ARG A 587 17.99 47.76 -38.75
C ARG A 587 19.46 48.15 -38.70
N ALA A 588 20.24 47.54 -37.83
CA ALA A 588 21.67 47.80 -37.71
C ALA A 588 22.43 47.36 -38.96
N GLU A 589 22.06 46.22 -39.54
CA GLU A 589 22.66 45.71 -40.77
C GLU A 589 22.28 46.56 -41.99
N ALA A 590 21.01 46.96 -42.11
CA ALA A 590 20.57 47.90 -43.13
C ALA A 590 21.30 49.25 -43.03
N ALA A 591 21.52 49.77 -41.81
CA ALA A 591 22.30 50.99 -41.59
C ALA A 591 23.76 50.84 -42.06
N ARG A 592 24.41 49.71 -41.73
CA ARG A 592 25.77 49.39 -42.18
C ARG A 592 25.90 49.32 -43.69
N ILE A 593 24.94 48.71 -44.39
CA ILE A 593 24.93 48.61 -45.86
C ILE A 593 24.80 49.99 -46.50
N ILE A 594 23.92 50.85 -45.96
CA ILE A 594 23.72 52.22 -46.47
C ILE A 594 24.99 53.06 -46.25
N GLU A 595 25.61 52.96 -45.08
CA GLU A 595 26.84 53.70 -44.75
C GLU A 595 28.03 53.25 -45.62
N GLY A 596 28.19 51.94 -45.83
CA GLY A 596 29.20 51.40 -46.74
C GLY A 596 28.99 51.80 -48.20
N SER A 597 27.73 51.86 -48.65
CA SER A 597 27.38 52.31 -50.01
C SER A 597 27.62 53.81 -50.20
N ASN A 598 27.27 54.63 -49.21
CA ASN A 598 27.57 56.07 -49.23
C ASN A 598 29.08 56.35 -49.23
N GLY A 599 29.87 55.59 -48.45
CA GLY A 599 31.32 55.71 -48.45
C GLY A 599 31.99 55.24 -49.75
N ALA A 600 31.39 54.29 -50.49
CA ALA A 600 31.85 53.92 -51.83
C ALA A 600 31.50 55.01 -52.86
N ILE A 601 30.31 55.59 -52.78
CA ILE A 601 29.87 56.69 -53.64
C ILE A 601 30.74 57.94 -53.43
N GLU A 602 31.08 58.30 -52.19
CA GLU A 602 31.95 59.45 -51.92
C GLU A 602 33.38 59.25 -52.44
N ARG A 603 33.94 58.03 -52.33
CA ARG A 603 35.24 57.69 -52.91
C ARG A 603 35.23 57.81 -54.43
N ALA A 604 34.21 57.29 -55.09
CA ALA A 604 34.04 57.43 -56.55
C ALA A 604 33.88 58.91 -56.98
N ILE A 605 33.14 59.71 -56.21
CA ILE A 605 33.00 61.16 -56.48
C ILE A 605 34.33 61.89 -56.30
N SER A 606 35.14 61.52 -55.30
CA SER A 606 36.46 62.11 -55.05
C SER A 606 37.46 61.77 -56.17
N GLU A 607 37.50 60.52 -56.63
CA GLU A 607 38.34 60.07 -57.75
C GLU A 607 38.01 60.82 -59.05
N ILE A 608 36.72 61.01 -59.35
CA ILE A 608 36.26 61.80 -60.50
C ILE A 608 36.64 63.29 -60.35
N ARG A 609 36.69 63.81 -59.10
CA ARG A 609 37.05 65.21 -58.82
C ARG A 609 38.54 65.50 -59.01
N HIS A 610 39.40 64.53 -58.72
CA HIS A 610 40.85 64.65 -58.86
C HIS A 610 41.34 64.44 -60.30
N ALA A 611 40.59 63.73 -61.14
CA ALA A 611 40.95 63.42 -62.52
C ALA A 611 40.64 64.55 -63.55
N GLN A 612 40.90 65.83 -63.23
CA GLN A 612 40.63 67.02 -64.08
C GLN A 612 40.71 66.77 -65.61
N ALA A 613 39.57 66.47 -66.26
CA ALA A 613 39.39 66.58 -67.71
C ALA A 613 37.91 66.43 -68.09
N GLU A 614 37.45 67.35 -68.95
CA GLU A 614 36.19 67.37 -69.70
C GLU A 614 34.86 67.48 -68.94
N ARG A 615 34.33 68.71 -68.99
CA ARG A 615 33.02 69.16 -68.47
C ARG A 615 31.82 68.33 -68.94
N ASP A 616 31.92 67.61 -70.06
CA ASP A 616 30.80 66.86 -70.63
C ASP A 616 30.65 65.46 -70.02
N ARG A 617 31.76 64.76 -69.75
CA ARG A 617 31.75 63.48 -69.02
C ARG A 617 31.38 63.64 -67.54
N THR A 618 31.68 64.78 -66.93
CA THR A 618 31.32 65.06 -65.53
C THR A 618 29.81 65.28 -65.34
N LEU A 619 29.12 65.77 -66.39
CA LEU A 619 27.68 66.03 -66.38
C LEU A 619 26.87 64.75 -66.61
N GLU A 620 27.36 63.86 -67.48
CA GLU A 620 26.81 62.52 -67.64
C GLU A 620 27.06 61.65 -66.41
N ALA A 621 28.27 61.65 -65.84
CA ALA A 621 28.56 60.94 -64.60
C ALA A 621 27.72 61.46 -63.42
N ARG A 622 27.45 62.78 -63.32
CA ARG A 622 26.52 63.33 -62.31
C ARG A 622 25.08 62.91 -62.54
N ARG A 623 24.63 62.76 -63.80
CA ARG A 623 23.28 62.26 -64.11
C ARG A 623 23.16 60.76 -63.88
N GLN A 624 24.20 59.98 -64.15
CA GLN A 624 24.29 58.55 -63.84
C GLN A 624 24.28 58.34 -62.32
N LEU A 625 25.16 59.01 -61.57
CA LEU A 625 25.18 58.96 -60.10
C LEU A 625 23.88 59.48 -59.46
N ALA A 626 23.22 60.48 -60.04
CA ALA A 626 21.92 60.93 -59.56
C ALA A 626 20.82 59.89 -59.79
N ARG A 627 20.88 59.14 -60.90
CA ARG A 627 19.97 58.03 -61.20
C ARG A 627 20.26 56.82 -60.30
N ASP A 628 21.52 56.45 -60.14
CA ASP A 628 21.94 55.34 -59.28
C ASP A 628 21.63 55.63 -57.80
N LYS A 629 21.78 56.89 -57.35
CA LYS A 629 21.35 57.33 -56.02
C LYS A 629 19.83 57.31 -55.85
N GLN A 630 19.07 57.56 -56.92
CA GLN A 630 17.60 57.46 -56.92
C GLN A 630 17.12 56.00 -56.95
N GLU A 631 17.84 55.11 -57.63
CA GLU A 631 17.57 53.67 -57.63
C GLU A 631 17.94 53.01 -56.30
N LEU A 632 19.09 53.36 -55.71
CA LEU A 632 19.48 52.90 -54.37
C LEU A 632 18.55 53.45 -53.27
N GLN A 633 18.04 54.68 -53.38
CA GLN A 633 16.99 55.19 -52.48
C GLN A 633 15.65 54.46 -52.69
N ARG A 634 15.31 54.08 -53.92
CA ARG A 634 14.11 53.27 -54.22
C ARG A 634 14.24 51.84 -53.70
N GLU A 635 15.41 51.21 -53.78
CA GLU A 635 15.66 49.89 -53.19
C GLU A 635 15.75 49.93 -51.66
N SER A 636 16.41 50.94 -51.08
CA SER A 636 16.41 51.19 -49.63
C SER A 636 15.00 51.47 -49.08
N SER A 637 14.12 52.09 -49.89
CA SER A 637 12.70 52.31 -49.55
C SER A 637 11.81 51.07 -49.61
N LYS A 638 12.32 49.91 -50.05
CA LYS A 638 11.61 48.62 -49.97
C LYS A 638 11.83 47.89 -48.63
N LEU A 639 12.90 48.21 -47.90
CA LEU A 639 13.15 47.65 -46.56
C LEU A 639 12.17 48.10 -45.44
N PRO A 640 11.47 49.26 -45.50
CA PRO A 640 10.51 49.68 -44.47
C PRO A 640 9.05 49.23 -44.69
N GLU A 641 8.72 48.44 -45.71
CA GLU A 641 7.32 47.98 -45.92
C GLU A 641 6.95 46.77 -45.04
N LEU A 642 7.90 45.89 -44.70
CA LEU A 642 7.66 44.72 -43.84
C LEU A 642 7.48 45.08 -42.36
N LEU A 643 7.87 46.30 -41.96
CA LEU A 643 7.83 46.79 -40.59
C LEU A 643 6.58 47.61 -40.24
N ARG A 644 5.73 47.93 -41.24
CA ARG A 644 4.63 48.89 -41.10
C ARG A 644 3.23 48.26 -41.09
N LYS A 645 3.13 46.96 -40.78
CA LYS A 645 1.87 46.28 -40.45
C LYS A 645 1.86 45.84 -38.98
N ALA A 646 1.84 46.82 -38.09
CA ALA A 646 1.38 46.64 -36.72
C ALA A 646 0.12 47.52 -36.55
N PRO A 647 -1.09 46.96 -36.46
CA PRO A 647 -2.25 47.76 -36.11
C PRO A 647 -2.11 48.23 -34.66
N LYS A 648 -2.08 49.55 -34.48
CA LYS A 648 -2.18 50.21 -33.17
C LYS A 648 -3.51 49.82 -32.51
N ALA A 649 -3.45 49.37 -31.26
CA ALA A 649 -4.60 49.04 -30.45
C ALA A 649 -5.56 50.24 -30.35
N LYS A 650 -6.80 50.05 -30.81
CA LYS A 650 -7.95 50.88 -30.47
C LYS A 650 -8.99 50.00 -29.77
N LYS A 651 -9.31 50.37 -28.53
CA LYS A 651 -10.52 49.91 -27.83
C LYS A 651 -11.74 50.44 -28.61
N GLU A 652 -12.67 49.56 -28.98
CA GLU A 652 -14.06 49.57 -28.50
C GLU A 652 -14.98 48.58 -29.24
N ARG A 653 -15.93 48.09 -28.44
CA ARG A 653 -17.21 47.39 -28.65
C ARG A 653 -17.73 47.12 -30.08
N ALA A 654 -18.17 45.85 -30.23
CA ALA A 654 -19.23 45.26 -31.06
C ALA A 654 -20.01 46.13 -32.08
N LYS A 655 -20.05 45.65 -33.34
CA LYS A 655 -21.28 45.21 -34.07
C LYS A 655 -20.95 44.63 -35.47
N SER A 656 -21.64 43.53 -35.79
CA SER A 656 -22.01 42.89 -37.07
C SER A 656 -21.28 43.25 -38.40
N PRO A 657 -20.93 42.25 -39.24
CA PRO A 657 -20.40 42.51 -40.59
C PRO A 657 -21.52 42.60 -41.65
N THR A 658 -21.44 43.64 -42.48
CA THR A 658 -22.13 43.75 -43.77
C THR A 658 -21.15 43.46 -44.90
N ALA A 659 -21.64 42.76 -45.93
CA ALA A 659 -20.90 42.18 -47.04
C ALA A 659 -20.22 43.20 -47.99
N VAL A 660 -19.11 42.77 -48.62
CA VAL A 660 -18.66 43.31 -49.92
C VAL A 660 -18.31 42.15 -50.85
N GLN A 661 -18.85 42.23 -52.06
CA GLN A 661 -18.75 41.30 -53.18
C GLN A 661 -17.41 41.47 -53.91
N THR A 662 -16.86 40.38 -54.45
CA THR A 662 -15.89 40.42 -55.56
C THR A 662 -16.24 39.42 -56.65
N ALA A 663 -15.93 39.82 -57.88
CA ALA A 663 -16.46 39.32 -59.15
C ALA A 663 -16.11 37.86 -59.51
N LYS A 664 -17.04 37.24 -60.23
CA LYS A 664 -17.10 35.83 -60.66
C LYS A 664 -16.21 35.54 -61.88
N ALA A 665 -15.41 34.48 -61.82
CA ALA A 665 -15.04 33.69 -62.99
C ALA A 665 -15.97 32.46 -63.06
N PRO A 666 -16.41 32.00 -64.26
CA PRO A 666 -17.34 30.88 -64.38
C PRO A 666 -16.68 29.55 -63.98
N VAL A 667 -17.42 28.71 -63.27
CA VAL A 667 -16.98 27.39 -62.78
C VAL A 667 -17.25 26.35 -63.87
N GLU A 668 -16.21 25.66 -64.36
CA GLU A 668 -16.30 24.58 -65.35
C GLU A 668 -16.05 23.19 -64.71
N VAL A 669 -16.56 22.13 -65.34
CA VAL A 669 -16.35 20.73 -64.90
C VAL A 669 -14.85 20.44 -64.84
N GLY A 670 -14.37 19.94 -63.70
CA GLY A 670 -12.95 19.69 -63.44
C GLY A 670 -12.21 20.82 -62.72
N SER A 671 -12.81 22.01 -62.58
CA SER A 671 -12.23 23.14 -61.85
C SER A 671 -12.13 22.87 -60.35
N THR A 672 -11.07 23.37 -59.72
CA THR A 672 -10.96 23.38 -58.26
C THR A 672 -11.74 24.55 -57.70
N VAL A 673 -12.73 24.26 -56.87
CA VAL A 673 -13.64 25.23 -56.28
C VAL A 673 -13.66 25.10 -54.78
N ARG A 674 -13.95 26.19 -54.11
CA ARG A 674 -14.14 26.27 -52.67
C ARG A 674 -15.56 26.70 -52.38
N LEU A 675 -16.14 26.16 -51.33
CA LEU A 675 -17.47 26.55 -50.87
C LEU A 675 -17.39 27.88 -50.10
N ASP A 676 -18.32 28.79 -50.33
CA ASP A 676 -18.42 30.04 -49.58
C ASP A 676 -18.49 29.77 -48.06
N GLY A 677 -17.50 30.26 -47.31
CA GLY A 677 -17.41 30.10 -45.85
C GLY A 677 -16.59 28.90 -45.34
N GLN A 678 -16.16 27.96 -46.20
CA GLN A 678 -15.28 26.85 -45.81
C GLN A 678 -13.94 26.88 -46.55
N GLY A 679 -12.84 26.49 -45.88
CA GLY A 679 -11.48 26.62 -46.40
C GLY A 679 -11.03 25.52 -47.37
N THR A 680 -11.80 24.45 -47.54
CA THR A 680 -11.34 23.21 -48.20
C THR A 680 -11.56 23.27 -49.72
N PRO A 681 -10.51 23.12 -50.55
CA PRO A 681 -10.65 23.03 -52.00
C PRO A 681 -11.23 21.66 -52.40
N GLY A 682 -12.21 21.68 -53.31
CA GLY A 682 -12.83 20.49 -53.90
C GLY A 682 -12.86 20.56 -55.42
N ARG A 683 -13.04 19.43 -56.10
CA ARG A 683 -13.06 19.35 -57.56
C ARG A 683 -14.49 19.18 -58.07
N VAL A 684 -14.90 20.01 -59.03
CA VAL A 684 -16.21 19.85 -59.69
C VAL A 684 -16.17 18.58 -60.55
N ILE A 685 -17.03 17.61 -60.25
CA ILE A 685 -17.14 16.36 -61.02
C ILE A 685 -18.15 16.50 -62.15
N GLU A 686 -19.29 17.14 -61.88
CA GLU A 686 -20.38 17.25 -62.83
C GLU A 686 -21.18 18.53 -62.57
N ILE A 687 -21.65 19.18 -63.64
CA ILE A 687 -22.53 20.35 -63.54
C ILE A 687 -23.87 19.96 -64.17
N SER A 688 -24.93 19.97 -63.38
CA SER A 688 -26.30 19.68 -63.82
C SER A 688 -27.20 20.88 -63.51
N GLY A 689 -27.46 21.68 -64.55
CA GLY A 689 -28.29 22.89 -64.45
C GLY A 689 -27.70 23.95 -63.51
N LYS A 690 -28.44 24.30 -62.44
CA LYS A 690 -28.03 25.31 -61.45
C LYS A 690 -27.14 24.75 -60.32
N ASN A 691 -26.92 23.43 -60.29
CA ASN A 691 -26.17 22.73 -59.26
C ASN A 691 -24.95 22.03 -59.86
N ALA A 692 -23.88 21.94 -59.08
CA ALA A 692 -22.66 21.22 -59.41
C ALA A 692 -22.36 20.19 -58.32
N VAL A 693 -22.01 18.98 -58.71
CA VAL A 693 -21.52 17.94 -57.81
C VAL A 693 -20.02 18.17 -57.63
N VAL A 694 -19.62 18.51 -56.42
CA VAL A 694 -18.22 18.80 -56.06
C VAL A 694 -17.72 17.73 -55.11
N ALA A 695 -16.56 17.15 -55.42
CA ALA A 695 -15.85 16.26 -54.52
C ALA A 695 -14.85 17.03 -53.66
N PHE A 696 -15.07 17.02 -52.35
CA PHE A 696 -14.12 17.48 -51.35
C PHE A 696 -13.43 16.24 -50.76
N GLY A 697 -12.29 15.85 -51.32
CA GLY A 697 -11.64 14.58 -50.97
C GLY A 697 -12.52 13.38 -51.36
N MET A 698 -12.93 12.56 -50.38
CA MET A 698 -13.77 11.37 -50.60
C MET A 698 -15.29 11.65 -50.57
N ILE A 699 -15.71 12.84 -50.16
CA ILE A 699 -17.14 13.18 -50.02
C ILE A 699 -17.59 13.94 -51.27
N LYS A 700 -18.64 13.43 -51.92
CA LYS A 700 -19.30 14.09 -53.06
C LYS A 700 -20.53 14.84 -52.54
N THR A 701 -20.63 16.12 -52.84
CA THR A 701 -21.73 16.97 -52.37
C THR A 701 -22.30 17.77 -53.53
N THR A 702 -23.63 17.82 -53.63
CA THR A 702 -24.32 18.63 -54.65
C THR A 702 -24.52 20.04 -54.10
N VAL A 703 -23.95 21.03 -54.78
CA VAL A 703 -23.92 22.42 -54.31
C VAL A 703 -24.34 23.35 -55.44
N ALA A 704 -25.14 24.37 -55.13
CA ALA A 704 -25.50 25.39 -56.12
C ALA A 704 -24.26 26.13 -56.64
N LEU A 705 -24.17 26.35 -57.97
CA LEU A 705 -23.04 27.03 -58.62
C LEU A 705 -22.75 28.42 -58.03
N SER A 706 -23.76 29.08 -57.47
CA SER A 706 -23.64 30.40 -56.84
C SER A 706 -22.82 30.41 -55.54
N ARG A 707 -22.64 29.26 -54.88
CA ARG A 707 -21.89 29.11 -53.62
C ARG A 707 -20.47 28.57 -53.82
N LEU A 708 -20.03 28.44 -55.08
CA LEU A 708 -18.72 27.92 -55.43
C LEU A 708 -17.83 29.06 -55.94
N GLN A 709 -16.66 29.23 -55.30
CA GLN A 709 -15.63 30.15 -55.73
C GLN A 709 -14.46 29.38 -56.35
N PRO A 710 -14.03 29.68 -57.59
CA PRO A 710 -12.85 29.04 -58.18
C PRO A 710 -11.60 29.38 -57.36
N THR A 711 -10.76 28.38 -57.12
CA THR A 711 -9.52 28.53 -56.35
C THR A 711 -8.37 27.77 -57.01
N ASN A 712 -7.18 28.35 -57.04
CA ASN A 712 -5.96 27.71 -57.56
C ASN A 712 -5.23 26.84 -56.52
N ALA A 713 -5.86 26.55 -55.37
CA ALA A 713 -5.27 25.73 -54.32
C ALA A 713 -5.14 24.26 -54.77
N LYS A 714 -3.96 23.66 -54.65
CA LYS A 714 -3.71 22.24 -54.98
C LYS A 714 -4.43 21.34 -53.97
N ILE A 715 -5.16 20.34 -54.47
CA ILE A 715 -5.78 19.29 -53.66
C ILE A 715 -4.66 18.31 -53.24
N PRO A 716 -4.52 17.94 -51.96
CA PRO A 716 -3.54 16.95 -51.53
C PRO A 716 -3.86 15.58 -52.16
N GLU A 717 -2.93 15.01 -52.93
CA GLU A 717 -3.06 13.66 -53.48
C GLU A 717 -2.90 12.63 -52.37
N ALA A 718 -3.96 11.86 -52.10
CA ALA A 718 -3.90 10.67 -51.27
C ALA A 718 -3.22 9.55 -52.06
N SER A 719 -2.07 9.11 -51.56
CA SER A 719 -1.35 7.96 -52.08
C SER A 719 -2.21 6.69 -51.97
N ALA A 720 -2.35 6.02 -53.11
CA ALA A 720 -2.91 4.68 -53.20
C ALA A 720 -2.07 3.70 -52.37
N LYS A 721 -2.68 3.08 -51.34
CA LYS A 721 -2.34 1.75 -50.81
C LYS A 721 -3.42 1.29 -49.81
N GLY A 722 -4.08 0.18 -50.15
CA GLY A 722 -4.54 -0.85 -49.20
C GLY A 722 -5.77 -0.56 -48.32
N ALA A 723 -6.82 -1.34 -48.54
CA ALA A 723 -7.96 -1.46 -47.65
C ALA A 723 -7.56 -1.91 -46.23
N GLY A 724 -8.34 -1.44 -45.24
CA GLY A 724 -8.49 -2.09 -43.93
C GLY A 724 -7.55 -1.61 -42.83
N PHE A 725 -7.80 -0.43 -42.25
CA PHE A 725 -7.46 -0.16 -40.84
C PHE A 725 -8.30 1.01 -40.32
N VAL A 726 -9.47 0.71 -39.75
CA VAL A 726 -10.14 1.64 -38.82
C VAL A 726 -9.31 1.57 -37.54
N SER A 727 -8.79 2.71 -37.08
CA SER A 727 -7.94 2.74 -35.88
C SER A 727 -8.69 2.13 -34.69
N SER A 728 -8.02 1.32 -33.85
CA SER A 728 -8.66 0.70 -32.68
C SER A 728 -9.32 1.73 -31.77
N ALA A 729 -8.79 2.94 -31.72
CA ALA A 729 -9.37 4.07 -31.00
C ALA A 729 -10.75 4.50 -31.54
N THR A 730 -10.96 4.45 -32.86
CA THR A 730 -12.27 4.76 -33.46
C THR A 730 -13.24 3.61 -33.28
N THR A 731 -12.78 2.36 -33.41
CA THR A 731 -13.60 1.15 -33.22
C THR A 731 -14.03 1.01 -31.76
N ASP A 732 -13.15 1.29 -30.79
CA ASP A 732 -13.47 1.29 -29.36
C ASP A 732 -14.40 2.45 -28.97
N ALA A 733 -14.21 3.64 -29.55
CA ALA A 733 -15.13 4.75 -29.33
C ALA A 733 -16.54 4.44 -29.86
N MET A 734 -16.62 3.81 -31.04
CA MET A 734 -17.88 3.40 -31.66
C MET A 734 -18.56 2.27 -30.88
N ARG A 735 -17.79 1.27 -30.44
CA ARG A 735 -18.27 0.17 -29.59
C ARG A 735 -18.74 0.65 -28.22
N ARG A 736 -18.06 1.63 -27.61
CA ARG A 736 -18.49 2.26 -26.36
C ARG A 736 -19.79 3.03 -26.52
N ARG A 737 -19.96 3.80 -27.59
CA ARG A 737 -21.21 4.50 -27.87
C ARG A 737 -22.36 3.54 -28.12
N GLN A 738 -22.13 2.46 -28.88
CA GLN A 738 -23.14 1.42 -29.11
C GLN A 738 -23.57 0.71 -27.81
N LEU A 739 -22.63 0.42 -26.90
CA LEU A 739 -22.94 -0.20 -25.60
C LEU A 739 -23.66 0.75 -24.62
N GLN A 740 -23.51 2.07 -24.79
CA GLN A 740 -24.12 3.09 -23.93
C GLN A 740 -25.38 3.74 -24.54
N PHE A 741 -25.74 3.36 -25.77
CA PHE A 741 -26.90 3.91 -26.45
C PHE A 741 -28.19 3.39 -25.84
N ASN A 742 -28.94 4.27 -25.20
CA ASN A 742 -30.30 3.99 -24.74
C ASN A 742 -31.28 4.39 -25.83
N ARG A 743 -32.39 3.65 -25.97
CA ARG A 743 -33.43 3.95 -26.98
C ARG A 743 -34.33 5.12 -26.59
N ASP A 744 -34.04 5.78 -25.47
CA ASP A 744 -34.84 6.85 -24.88
C ASP A 744 -33.96 8.08 -24.65
N ILE A 745 -34.44 9.26 -25.06
CA ILE A 745 -33.83 10.55 -24.74
C ILE A 745 -34.83 11.46 -24.01
N ASP A 746 -34.40 12.08 -22.91
CA ASP A 746 -35.18 13.06 -22.16
C ASP A 746 -34.68 14.48 -22.45
N VAL A 747 -35.55 15.28 -23.08
CA VAL A 747 -35.30 16.68 -23.43
C VAL A 747 -36.20 17.65 -22.65
N ARG A 748 -36.81 17.20 -21.55
CA ARG A 748 -37.61 18.07 -20.68
C ARG A 748 -36.73 19.15 -20.04
N GLY A 749 -37.22 20.39 -20.05
CA GLY A 749 -36.51 21.55 -19.48
C GLY A 749 -35.49 22.19 -20.43
N MET A 750 -35.23 21.61 -21.61
CA MET A 750 -34.39 22.21 -22.64
C MET A 750 -35.15 23.28 -23.44
N ARG A 751 -34.42 24.27 -23.98
CA ARG A 751 -35.00 25.19 -24.98
C ARG A 751 -35.19 24.46 -26.31
N ALA A 752 -36.09 24.94 -27.17
CA ALA A 752 -36.42 24.27 -28.44
C ALA A 752 -35.19 23.98 -29.32
N ASP A 753 -34.28 24.93 -29.46
CA ASP A 753 -33.07 24.78 -30.29
C ASP A 753 -32.09 23.74 -29.70
N GLU A 754 -31.95 23.71 -28.37
CA GLU A 754 -31.09 22.75 -27.65
C GLU A 754 -31.67 21.33 -27.74
N ALA A 755 -33.00 21.21 -27.61
CA ALA A 755 -33.70 19.94 -27.74
C ALA A 755 -33.58 19.38 -29.17
N ILE A 756 -33.70 20.21 -30.21
CA ILE A 756 -33.52 19.78 -31.60
C ILE A 756 -32.08 19.27 -31.81
N GLN A 757 -31.08 19.98 -31.30
CA GLN A 757 -29.69 19.57 -31.43
C GLN A 757 -29.41 18.23 -30.71
N ALA A 758 -29.95 18.05 -29.49
CA ALA A 758 -29.82 16.79 -28.76
C ALA A 758 -30.52 15.62 -29.49
N VAL A 759 -31.73 15.86 -30.01
CA VAL A 759 -32.48 14.88 -30.80
C VAL A 759 -31.78 14.55 -32.11
N THR A 760 -31.07 15.51 -32.73
CA THR A 760 -30.29 15.29 -33.96
C THR A 760 -29.18 14.27 -33.73
N TYR A 761 -28.33 14.50 -32.73
CA TYR A 761 -27.25 13.56 -32.39
C TYR A 761 -27.77 12.19 -31.97
N PHE A 762 -28.90 12.18 -31.26
CA PHE A 762 -29.55 10.95 -30.82
C PHE A 762 -30.08 10.12 -32.00
N LEU A 763 -30.69 10.75 -33.01
CA LEU A 763 -31.17 10.07 -34.22
C LEU A 763 -30.01 9.58 -35.08
N ASP A 764 -28.93 10.35 -35.20
CA ASP A 764 -27.73 9.93 -35.94
C ASP A 764 -27.13 8.65 -35.33
N ASP A 765 -27.02 8.61 -34.00
CA ASP A 765 -26.58 7.41 -33.27
C ASP A 765 -27.60 6.26 -33.43
N ALA A 766 -28.90 6.55 -33.36
CA ALA A 766 -29.96 5.54 -33.53
C ALA A 766 -29.94 4.87 -34.90
N ILE A 767 -29.79 5.66 -35.97
CA ILE A 767 -29.69 5.19 -37.36
C ILE A 767 -28.39 4.42 -37.55
N GLN A 768 -27.28 4.93 -37.02
CA GLN A 768 -25.97 4.27 -37.09
C GLN A 768 -25.96 2.91 -36.37
N PHE A 769 -26.72 2.76 -35.30
CA PHE A 769 -26.84 1.51 -34.54
C PHE A 769 -28.04 0.64 -34.94
N GLN A 770 -28.78 1.00 -35.99
CA GLN A 770 -29.97 0.28 -36.46
C GLN A 770 -31.02 0.05 -35.36
N ALA A 771 -31.19 1.04 -34.48
CA ALA A 771 -32.21 1.02 -33.44
C ALA A 771 -33.58 1.31 -34.08
N GLY A 772 -34.25 0.31 -34.64
CA GLY A 772 -35.48 0.49 -35.44
C GLY A 772 -36.66 1.21 -34.77
N ARG A 773 -36.60 1.51 -33.45
CA ARG A 773 -37.60 2.30 -32.73
C ARG A 773 -36.96 3.02 -31.54
N VAL A 774 -37.19 4.32 -31.41
CA VAL A 774 -36.66 5.16 -30.32
C VAL A 774 -37.73 6.09 -29.74
N ARG A 775 -37.53 6.57 -28.51
CA ARG A 775 -38.51 7.37 -27.74
C ARG A 775 -37.89 8.70 -27.30
N ILE A 776 -38.63 9.78 -27.51
CA ILE A 776 -38.22 11.14 -27.15
C ILE A 776 -39.19 11.71 -26.11
N LEU A 777 -38.73 11.85 -24.88
CA LEU A 777 -39.45 12.47 -23.76
C LEU A 777 -39.30 14.00 -23.85
N HIS A 778 -40.37 14.70 -24.21
CA HIS A 778 -40.39 16.18 -24.24
C HIS A 778 -41.38 16.78 -23.22
N GLY A 779 -42.19 15.94 -22.56
CA GLY A 779 -43.20 16.37 -21.59
C GLY A 779 -44.46 16.96 -22.24
N THR A 780 -45.50 17.16 -21.43
CA THR A 780 -46.84 17.57 -21.89
C THR A 780 -47.10 19.07 -21.87
N GLY A 781 -46.17 19.90 -21.35
CA GLY A 781 -46.35 21.33 -20.99
C GLY A 781 -47.15 22.22 -21.95
N THR A 782 -46.50 23.15 -22.65
CA THR A 782 -47.17 24.05 -23.63
C THR A 782 -47.25 23.46 -25.04
N GLY A 783 -46.75 22.23 -25.24
CA GLY A 783 -46.67 21.57 -26.56
C GLY A 783 -45.59 22.12 -27.50
N ALA A 784 -44.87 23.19 -27.12
CA ALA A 784 -43.86 23.83 -27.97
C ALA A 784 -42.71 22.89 -28.36
N LEU A 785 -42.16 22.13 -27.40
CA LEU A 785 -41.09 21.15 -27.68
C LEU A 785 -41.58 20.01 -28.57
N ARG A 786 -42.80 19.50 -28.32
CA ARG A 786 -43.43 18.46 -29.17
C ARG A 786 -43.53 18.91 -30.62
N GLN A 787 -44.00 20.13 -30.84
CA GLN A 787 -44.22 20.67 -32.18
C GLN A 787 -42.88 20.95 -32.90
N ALA A 788 -41.89 21.48 -32.18
CA ALA A 788 -40.54 21.72 -32.70
C ALA A 788 -39.84 20.41 -33.11
N ILE A 789 -39.89 19.39 -32.24
CA ILE A 789 -39.30 18.08 -32.50
C ILE A 789 -39.98 17.38 -33.69
N ARG A 790 -41.31 17.42 -33.78
CA ARG A 790 -42.03 16.83 -34.93
C ARG A 790 -41.74 17.54 -36.25
N THR A 791 -41.62 18.86 -36.22
CA THR A 791 -41.24 19.65 -37.41
C THR A 791 -39.83 19.25 -37.88
N TYR A 792 -38.92 19.02 -36.93
CA TYR A 792 -37.58 18.53 -37.22
C TYR A 792 -37.59 17.08 -37.73
N LEU A 793 -38.28 16.15 -37.08
CA LEU A 793 -38.38 14.74 -37.47
C LEU A 793 -38.89 14.56 -38.91
N ALA A 794 -39.83 15.40 -39.35
CA ALA A 794 -40.33 15.41 -40.72
C ALA A 794 -39.27 15.77 -41.79
N THR A 795 -38.13 16.33 -41.38
CA THR A 795 -37.02 16.70 -42.28
C THR A 795 -35.87 15.70 -42.32
N VAL A 796 -35.88 14.69 -41.44
CA VAL A 796 -34.79 13.72 -41.30
C VAL A 796 -35.00 12.53 -42.24
N ALA A 797 -34.04 12.27 -43.13
CA ALA A 797 -34.03 11.06 -43.96
C ALA A 797 -33.66 9.84 -43.11
N GLY A 798 -34.54 8.84 -43.04
CA GLY A 798 -34.39 7.64 -42.20
C GLY A 798 -35.44 7.50 -41.09
N VAL A 799 -36.32 8.50 -40.91
CA VAL A 799 -37.51 8.38 -40.06
C VAL A 799 -38.69 7.90 -40.90
N SER A 800 -39.23 6.73 -40.57
CA SER A 800 -40.31 6.09 -41.31
C SER A 800 -41.68 6.50 -40.78
N HIS A 801 -41.82 6.59 -39.45
CA HIS A 801 -43.05 7.00 -38.78
C HIS A 801 -42.76 7.67 -37.43
N PHE A 802 -43.62 8.59 -37.00
CA PHE A 802 -43.58 9.11 -35.62
C PHE A 802 -45.00 9.40 -35.09
N ALA A 803 -45.24 9.03 -33.83
CA ALA A 803 -46.54 9.18 -33.17
C ALA A 803 -46.38 9.48 -31.68
N ASP A 804 -47.48 9.84 -31.01
CA ASP A 804 -47.48 9.84 -29.53
C ASP A 804 -47.45 8.41 -29.02
N GLU A 805 -46.85 8.21 -27.86
CA GLU A 805 -46.88 6.90 -27.21
C GLU A 805 -48.28 6.56 -26.66
N ASP A 806 -48.54 5.27 -26.44
CA ASP A 806 -49.72 4.79 -25.72
C ASP A 806 -49.92 5.57 -24.39
N VAL A 807 -51.19 5.90 -24.10
CA VAL A 807 -51.63 6.62 -22.90
C VAL A 807 -51.15 5.94 -21.62
N ARG A 808 -51.02 4.61 -21.61
CA ARG A 808 -50.49 3.85 -20.45
C ARG A 808 -48.99 4.01 -20.21
N LEU A 809 -48.23 4.43 -21.23
CA LEU A 809 -46.77 4.48 -21.23
C LEU A 809 -46.20 5.91 -21.31
N GLY A 810 -47.05 6.92 -21.10
CA GLY A 810 -46.65 8.34 -21.04
C GLY A 810 -47.37 9.26 -22.05
N GLY A 811 -48.18 8.70 -22.96
CA GLY A 811 -49.10 9.46 -23.80
C GLY A 811 -48.45 10.59 -24.60
N ALA A 812 -49.14 11.72 -24.68
CA ALA A 812 -48.74 12.92 -25.43
C ALA A 812 -47.45 13.62 -24.93
N GLY A 813 -46.81 13.13 -23.86
CA GLY A 813 -45.53 13.63 -23.35
C GLY A 813 -44.31 12.97 -24.00
N ILE A 814 -44.53 11.95 -24.83
CA ILE A 814 -43.50 11.14 -25.47
C ILE A 814 -43.83 11.02 -26.95
N THR A 815 -42.86 11.33 -27.80
CA THR A 815 -42.94 11.02 -29.23
C THR A 815 -42.11 9.76 -29.50
N VAL A 816 -42.74 8.76 -30.09
CA VAL A 816 -42.09 7.53 -30.56
C VAL A 816 -41.75 7.70 -32.03
N VAL A 817 -40.54 7.29 -32.40
CA VAL A 817 -40.02 7.40 -33.76
C VAL A 817 -39.57 6.02 -34.22
N ASP A 818 -40.14 5.57 -35.33
CA ASP A 818 -39.72 4.37 -36.05
C ASP A 818 -38.72 4.77 -37.13
N LEU A 819 -37.61 4.03 -37.23
CA LEU A 819 -36.50 4.30 -38.14
C LEU A 819 -36.40 3.16 -39.17
N ASP A 820 -36.01 3.52 -40.41
CA ASP A 820 -35.87 2.59 -41.55
C ASP A 820 -34.64 1.68 -41.47
#